data_AF-A0A536UT03-F1
#
_entry.id   AF-A0A536UT03-F1
#
_cell.length_a   1.000
_cell.length_b   1.000
_cell.length_c   1.000
_cell.angle_alpha   90.00
_cell.angle_beta   90.00
_cell.angle_gamma   90.00
#
_symmetry.space_group_name_H-M   'P 1'
#
loop_
_entity.id
_entity.type
_entity.pdbx_description
1 polymer ?
#
loop_
_entity_poly.entity_id
_entity_poly.type
_entity_poly.pdbx_seq_one_letter_code
_entity_poly.pdbx_strand_id
1 'polypeptide(L)'
;MDELWRTAPCPALRRWVGTTGVRWEINPAARRWALDRGVGDADWQALADSDGPDGRVTLGRGDWPLWRSALPLEGGALWWLATENPQGPSSATLAELLELAQEFGRMGLFERNLRSGEGHWDPHVFRIYGLDPAQGAPAFSEGSRYVHPDDHVLFQPEHRAVMGTTGRHGLRFRIVRPSGEVRYLHSLSEVRNGPDGQPARMIGVLIDDTDIVERERAHREASERLGQALTMAGVSVWRIDLATQRVFYDERTVTLMGLPSDPRGLPVGEVREYVHPEDREATALAAEEAVRSDRTVDVIARYRRIGGGWRTMLTRRIAQRDAAGAAVGVLGVALDITDLVAEREQARQLQERTQALAAALGLGLWSREIDSGAAEWNEQMYRIYGRLPSEGPPTVDDWLARHVHPLDRERMTRDQYAGDDIWTPNYHAEFRIQRPDGQTRWIYCWARREMRDGRRFSYGVHLDVTDRRSAEIELQRERERAQFAMDAAGVGIWERDLRDDAKSYWSAQMYRLRGFDPDDPRPVAQLREISNHPDDVPMLRQLAERHIARGEPYTHELRVVWPDGSVHWLGTRGHAARDAYGKPLLLIGINFDITERKRSEALWLDKQRIEQASRAKSEFMARVSHELRTPMNAVLGFSQLLLQDRNESPTPRQRERLLHIETAGRHLLALIDDVLDLASIEADDRPLASEPVPLAGVACDALQWVASLAQRHGVTMPADATALRGCVRADRRRLGQILINLLTNAVKYNRAGGWVRLDSRRRERDGGGEWALIVRDSGRGMTRGQLQRVFEPFNRLGAEHEGIQGTGIGLTIVRQLAERMGGGVEVDSEPGVGSEFRVWLPAAPEEPAQPRVAEPVDAPAAREGGAAPLSL
;
A
#
# COMPACT_ATOMS: atom_id res chain seq x y z
N MET A 1 28.57 123.62 -19.22
CA MET A 1 27.86 124.76 -19.85
C MET A 1 27.98 124.71 -21.37
N ASP A 2 29.18 124.83 -21.94
CA ASP A 2 29.41 124.55 -23.36
C ASP A 2 29.01 123.12 -23.74
N GLU A 3 29.28 122.18 -22.85
CA GLU A 3 28.84 120.79 -22.99
C GLU A 3 27.30 120.69 -22.93
N LEU A 4 26.65 121.29 -21.92
CA LEU A 4 25.19 121.37 -21.80
C LEU A 4 24.51 121.96 -23.04
N TRP A 5 25.04 123.03 -23.64
CA TRP A 5 24.50 123.61 -24.87
C TRP A 5 24.67 122.65 -26.07
N ARG A 6 25.86 122.06 -26.25
CA ARG A 6 26.13 121.13 -27.37
C ARG A 6 25.32 119.84 -27.27
N THR A 7 25.12 119.32 -26.07
CA THR A 7 24.47 118.03 -25.83
C THR A 7 23.00 118.15 -25.45
N ALA A 8 22.44 119.37 -25.38
CA ALA A 8 21.03 119.57 -25.09
C ALA A 8 20.16 118.85 -26.15
N PRO A 9 19.21 117.99 -25.73
CA PRO A 9 18.35 117.26 -26.66
C PRO A 9 17.28 118.15 -27.30
N CYS A 10 17.08 119.36 -26.79
CA CYS A 10 16.16 120.37 -27.33
C CYS A 10 16.91 121.48 -28.10
N PRO A 11 16.21 122.20 -29.00
CA PRO A 11 16.78 123.37 -29.67
C PRO A 11 17.24 124.42 -28.66
N ALA A 12 18.52 124.78 -28.67
CA ALA A 12 19.10 125.79 -27.78
C ALA A 12 19.93 126.82 -28.55
N LEU A 13 19.79 128.08 -28.16
CA LEU A 13 20.50 129.25 -28.69
C LEU A 13 21.40 129.85 -27.61
N ARG A 14 22.66 130.08 -27.96
CA ARG A 14 23.64 130.76 -27.12
C ARG A 14 23.91 132.14 -27.70
N ARG A 15 23.77 133.18 -26.88
CA ARG A 15 23.91 134.60 -27.25
C ARG A 15 25.06 135.23 -26.46
N TRP A 16 25.84 136.09 -27.11
CA TRP A 16 26.91 136.90 -26.48
C TRP A 16 26.88 138.34 -26.99
N VAL A 17 27.15 139.30 -26.11
CA VAL A 17 27.22 140.73 -26.47
C VAL A 17 28.69 141.16 -26.52
N GLY A 18 29.19 141.52 -27.71
CA GLY A 18 30.58 141.98 -27.92
C GLY A 18 30.67 143.44 -28.39
N THR A 19 31.88 143.99 -28.45
CA THR A 19 32.15 145.39 -28.83
C THR A 19 31.79 145.74 -30.28
N THR A 20 31.57 144.75 -31.15
CA THR A 20 31.17 144.93 -32.56
C THR A 20 29.73 144.47 -32.86
N GLY A 21 28.92 144.15 -31.84
CA GLY A 21 27.53 143.69 -31.99
C GLY A 21 27.21 142.36 -31.25
N VAL A 22 25.97 141.88 -31.39
CA VAL A 22 25.50 140.60 -30.82
C VAL A 22 25.99 139.43 -31.68
N ARG A 23 26.64 138.43 -31.07
CA ARG A 23 26.94 137.14 -31.70
C ARG A 23 26.02 136.07 -31.14
N TRP A 24 25.62 135.09 -31.95
CA TRP A 24 24.81 133.96 -31.51
C TRP A 24 25.23 132.66 -32.21
N GLU A 25 24.97 131.54 -31.55
CA GLU A 25 25.12 130.19 -32.10
C GLU A 25 23.97 129.29 -31.65
N ILE A 26 23.56 128.38 -32.53
CA ILE A 26 22.56 127.35 -32.26
C ILE A 26 23.20 125.98 -32.11
N ASN A 27 22.67 125.16 -31.19
CA ASN A 27 23.18 123.82 -30.98
C ASN A 27 22.80 122.86 -32.14
N PRO A 28 23.38 121.65 -32.21
CA PRO A 28 23.06 120.68 -33.26
C PRO A 28 21.58 120.29 -33.32
N ALA A 29 20.89 120.22 -32.17
CA ALA A 29 19.46 119.93 -32.11
C ALA A 29 18.62 121.04 -32.78
N ALA A 30 18.98 122.31 -32.56
CA ALA A 30 18.36 123.46 -33.22
C ALA A 30 18.65 123.49 -34.73
N ARG A 31 19.88 123.16 -35.17
CA ARG A 31 20.20 123.04 -36.60
C ARG A 31 19.35 121.98 -37.30
N ARG A 32 19.18 120.82 -36.65
CA ARG A 32 18.35 119.73 -37.16
C ARG A 32 16.87 120.11 -37.17
N TRP A 33 16.40 120.75 -36.11
CA TRP A 33 15.02 121.24 -35.99
C TRP A 33 14.68 122.30 -37.05
N ALA A 34 15.61 123.19 -37.38
CA ALA A 34 15.46 124.26 -38.36
C ALA A 34 15.37 123.75 -39.81
N LEU A 35 16.20 122.75 -40.17
CA LEU A 35 16.22 122.14 -41.51
C LEU A 35 14.85 121.64 -41.97
N ASP A 36 14.09 121.04 -41.05
CA ASP A 36 12.80 120.42 -41.37
C ASP A 36 11.61 121.40 -41.39
N ARG A 37 11.79 122.64 -40.89
CA ARG A 37 10.69 123.57 -40.57
C ARG A 37 10.77 124.93 -41.26
N GLY A 38 11.74 125.11 -42.15
CA GLY A 38 11.89 126.34 -42.94
C GLY A 38 12.28 127.57 -42.10
N VAL A 39 12.92 127.35 -40.94
CA VAL A 39 13.44 128.41 -40.07
C VAL A 39 14.88 128.70 -40.49
N GLY A 40 15.16 129.94 -40.89
CA GLY A 40 16.46 130.36 -41.40
C GLY A 40 17.30 131.11 -40.37
N ASP A 41 18.57 131.39 -40.70
CA ASP A 41 19.46 132.18 -39.84
C ASP A 41 18.90 133.58 -39.50
N ALA A 42 18.04 134.14 -40.36
CA ALA A 42 17.35 135.40 -40.11
C ALA A 42 16.37 135.32 -38.92
N ASP A 43 15.67 134.21 -38.74
CA ASP A 43 14.74 134.00 -37.63
C ASP A 43 15.49 133.82 -36.31
N TRP A 44 16.63 133.12 -36.36
CA TRP A 44 17.51 132.93 -35.20
C TRP A 44 18.22 134.21 -34.79
N GLN A 45 18.66 135.03 -35.76
CA GLN A 45 19.17 136.37 -35.52
C GLN A 45 18.09 137.26 -34.88
N ALA A 46 16.87 137.26 -35.41
CA ALA A 46 15.75 138.01 -34.84
C ALA A 46 15.42 137.57 -33.40
N LEU A 47 15.50 136.26 -33.12
CA LEU A 47 15.39 135.75 -31.75
C LEU A 47 16.52 136.32 -30.89
N ALA A 48 17.78 136.18 -31.32
CA ALA A 48 18.97 136.64 -30.60
C ALA A 48 18.98 138.16 -30.31
N ASP A 49 18.34 138.95 -31.18
CA ASP A 49 18.19 140.40 -31.03
C ASP A 49 16.96 140.80 -30.18
N SER A 50 16.09 139.86 -29.81
CA SER A 50 14.93 140.14 -28.95
C SER A 50 15.32 140.25 -27.47
N ASP A 51 15.03 141.39 -26.84
CA ASP A 51 15.37 141.69 -25.43
C ASP A 51 14.24 141.34 -24.43
N GLY A 52 13.57 140.19 -24.60
CA GLY A 52 12.51 139.72 -23.69
C GLY A 52 12.93 138.55 -22.78
N PRO A 53 12.48 138.46 -21.51
CA PRO A 53 12.59 137.24 -20.71
C PRO A 53 11.60 136.14 -21.20
N ASP A 54 11.64 134.97 -20.54
CA ASP A 54 10.84 133.75 -20.82
C ASP A 54 9.43 134.01 -21.35
N GLY A 55 9.04 133.29 -22.40
CA GLY A 55 7.73 133.49 -23.01
C GLY A 55 7.55 132.78 -24.34
N ARG A 56 6.35 132.92 -24.90
CA ARG A 56 6.00 132.33 -26.19
C ARG A 56 6.66 133.13 -27.32
N VAL A 57 7.47 132.47 -28.13
CA VAL A 57 8.16 133.03 -29.30
C VAL A 57 7.70 132.33 -30.57
N THR A 58 7.77 133.02 -31.70
CA THR A 58 7.36 132.52 -33.00
C THR A 58 8.54 132.62 -33.96
N LEU A 59 8.87 131.53 -34.66
CA LEU A 59 10.00 131.45 -35.59
C LEU A 59 9.55 130.98 -36.98
N GLY A 60 10.03 131.62 -38.05
CA GLY A 60 9.72 131.25 -39.43
C GLY A 60 8.39 131.79 -39.96
N ARG A 61 8.04 131.44 -41.22
CA ARG A 61 6.81 131.89 -41.91
C ARG A 61 5.53 131.14 -41.52
N GLY A 62 5.64 129.99 -40.86
CA GLY A 62 4.51 129.30 -40.25
C GLY A 62 4.55 129.58 -38.75
N ASP A 63 3.49 130.12 -38.17
CA ASP A 63 3.46 130.46 -36.75
C ASP A 63 3.72 129.23 -35.86
N TRP A 64 4.98 128.98 -35.48
CA TRP A 64 5.37 127.95 -34.51
C TRP A 64 5.47 128.57 -33.11
N PRO A 65 4.40 128.57 -32.30
CA PRO A 65 4.46 129.07 -30.93
C PRO A 65 5.29 128.11 -30.08
N LEU A 66 6.50 128.53 -29.72
CA LEU A 66 7.40 127.78 -28.85
C LEU A 66 7.56 128.50 -27.52
N TRP A 67 7.79 127.74 -26.46
CA TRP A 67 8.15 128.31 -25.17
C TRP A 67 9.66 128.50 -25.10
N ARG A 68 10.08 129.76 -25.00
CA ARG A 68 11.46 130.14 -24.70
C ARG A 68 11.64 130.21 -23.18
N SER A 69 12.65 129.51 -22.69
CA SER A 69 13.21 129.74 -21.37
C SER A 69 14.66 130.19 -21.50
N ALA A 70 15.06 131.11 -20.64
CA ALA A 70 16.34 131.79 -20.66
C ALA A 70 17.09 131.60 -19.34
N LEU A 71 18.36 131.25 -19.48
CA LEU A 71 19.33 131.31 -18.40
C LEU A 71 20.32 132.47 -18.71
N PRO A 72 20.23 133.61 -18.00
CA PRO A 72 21.16 134.72 -18.18
C PRO A 72 22.57 134.34 -17.70
N LEU A 73 23.59 134.81 -18.41
CA LEU A 73 25.01 134.50 -18.18
C LEU A 73 25.86 135.79 -18.20
N GLU A 74 27.02 135.77 -17.55
CA GLU A 74 27.98 136.89 -17.63
C GLU A 74 28.42 137.08 -19.09
N GLY A 75 28.08 138.24 -19.67
CA GLY A 75 28.36 138.56 -21.08
C GLY A 75 27.43 137.93 -22.13
N GLY A 76 26.33 137.27 -21.73
CA GLY A 76 25.43 136.57 -22.67
C GLY A 76 24.19 135.89 -22.07
N ALA A 77 23.55 134.99 -22.82
CA ALA A 77 22.44 134.16 -22.33
C ALA A 77 22.39 132.81 -23.07
N LEU A 78 21.90 131.77 -22.40
CA LEU A 78 21.54 130.50 -23.02
C LEU A 78 20.01 130.37 -23.02
N TRP A 79 19.43 130.19 -24.20
CA TRP A 79 18.01 129.99 -24.38
C TRP A 79 17.75 128.60 -24.92
N TRP A 80 16.62 128.00 -24.55
CA TRP A 80 16.13 126.79 -25.19
C TRP A 80 14.64 126.88 -25.47
N LEU A 81 14.20 126.08 -26.45
CA LEU A 81 12.84 126.05 -26.95
C LEU A 81 12.20 124.70 -26.68
N ALA A 82 10.99 124.71 -26.14
CA ALA A 82 10.16 123.53 -25.94
C ALA A 82 8.82 123.68 -26.65
N THR A 83 8.30 122.56 -27.17
CA THR A 83 6.95 122.46 -27.77
C THR A 83 5.85 122.31 -26.73
N GLU A 84 6.19 121.95 -25.49
CA GLU A 84 5.26 121.66 -24.39
C GLU A 84 5.67 122.42 -23.11
N ASN A 85 4.69 122.73 -22.26
CA ASN A 85 4.89 123.44 -21.00
C ASN A 85 5.63 122.54 -19.98
N PRO A 86 6.83 122.90 -19.49
CA PRO A 86 7.73 121.97 -18.79
C PRO A 86 7.43 121.68 -17.30
N GLN A 87 6.19 121.82 -16.81
CA GLN A 87 5.83 121.36 -15.45
C GLN A 87 5.33 119.90 -15.49
N GLY A 88 5.89 119.02 -14.64
CA GLY A 88 5.77 117.54 -14.66
C GLY A 88 4.35 116.92 -14.56
N PRO A 89 4.23 115.57 -14.51
CA PRO A 89 2.94 114.89 -14.60
C PRO A 89 1.98 115.30 -13.48
N SER A 90 0.71 115.47 -13.84
CA SER A 90 -0.34 115.89 -12.91
C SER A 90 -0.56 114.85 -11.80
N SER A 91 -1.04 115.31 -10.64
CA SER A 91 -1.35 114.48 -9.47
C SER A 91 -2.29 113.30 -9.77
N ALA A 92 -3.05 113.33 -10.87
CA ALA A 92 -3.97 112.26 -11.25
C ALA A 92 -3.25 111.02 -11.81
N THR A 93 -2.24 111.20 -12.66
CA THR A 93 -1.52 110.08 -13.31
C THR A 93 -0.68 109.28 -12.32
N LEU A 94 -0.17 109.93 -11.27
CA LEU A 94 0.58 109.24 -10.21
C LEU A 94 -0.34 108.37 -9.34
N ALA A 95 -1.61 108.76 -9.18
CA ALA A 95 -2.59 107.99 -8.41
C ALA A 95 -2.99 106.70 -9.14
N GLU A 96 -3.22 106.75 -10.46
CA GLU A 96 -3.57 105.55 -11.27
C GLU A 96 -2.46 104.48 -11.26
N LEU A 97 -1.19 104.89 -11.42
CA LEU A 97 -0.06 103.95 -11.39
C LEU A 97 0.12 103.30 -10.02
N LEU A 98 -0.19 104.04 -8.94
CA LEU A 98 -0.12 103.51 -7.59
C LEU A 98 -1.22 102.46 -7.33
N GLU A 99 -2.44 102.73 -7.80
CA GLU A 99 -3.59 101.81 -7.66
C GLU A 99 -3.33 100.47 -8.37
N LEU A 100 -2.79 100.51 -9.60
CA LEU A 100 -2.38 99.30 -10.34
C LEU A 100 -1.31 98.49 -9.61
N ALA A 101 -0.29 99.15 -9.05
CA ALA A 101 0.78 98.46 -8.31
C ALA A 101 0.24 97.80 -7.02
N GLN A 102 -0.71 98.44 -6.36
CA GLN A 102 -1.37 97.91 -5.16
C GLN A 102 -2.26 96.70 -5.44
N GLU A 103 -2.99 96.72 -6.55
CA GLU A 103 -3.86 95.61 -6.94
C GLU A 103 -3.07 94.38 -7.38
N PHE A 104 -2.08 94.54 -8.26
CA PHE A 104 -1.25 93.43 -8.75
C PHE A 104 -0.28 92.89 -7.69
N GLY A 105 0.33 93.77 -6.91
CA GLY A 105 1.27 93.38 -5.85
C GLY A 105 0.58 92.94 -4.56
N ARG A 106 -0.75 93.02 -4.47
CA ARG A 106 -1.53 92.85 -3.23
C ARG A 106 -0.93 93.67 -2.08
N MET A 107 -0.60 94.92 -2.40
CA MET A 107 0.09 95.83 -1.52
C MET A 107 -0.88 96.87 -0.98
N GLY A 108 -0.91 97.07 0.33
CA GLY A 108 -1.64 98.16 0.97
C GLY A 108 -0.69 99.18 1.57
N LEU A 109 -0.96 100.46 1.36
CA LEU A 109 -0.24 101.55 2.00
C LEU A 109 -0.89 101.94 3.32
N PHE A 110 -0.03 102.15 4.31
CA PHE A 110 -0.44 102.73 5.57
C PHE A 110 0.47 103.88 5.94
N GLU A 111 -0.09 104.81 6.68
CA GLU A 111 0.60 105.88 7.34
C GLU A 111 0.17 105.92 8.81
N ARG A 112 1.08 106.34 9.69
CA ARG A 112 0.76 106.57 11.08
C ARG A 112 1.49 107.80 11.59
N ASN A 113 0.75 108.67 12.27
CA ASN A 113 1.30 109.75 13.06
C ASN A 113 1.76 109.18 14.40
N LEU A 114 3.06 109.25 14.68
CA LEU A 114 3.65 108.66 15.88
C LEU A 114 3.41 109.50 17.14
N ARG A 115 2.98 110.76 17.00
CA ARG A 115 2.70 111.67 18.12
C ARG A 115 1.25 111.56 18.60
N SER A 116 0.30 111.58 17.67
CA SER A 116 -1.13 111.44 17.99
C SER A 116 -1.57 109.98 18.08
N GLY A 117 -0.81 109.04 17.50
CA GLY A 117 -1.16 107.64 17.38
C GLY A 117 -2.15 107.33 16.25
N GLU A 118 -2.63 108.35 15.55
CA GLU A 118 -3.62 108.25 14.48
C GLU A 118 -3.03 107.55 13.24
N GLY A 119 -3.72 106.52 12.77
CA GLY A 119 -3.35 105.76 11.57
C GLY A 119 -4.22 106.16 10.38
N HIS A 120 -3.66 106.10 9.18
CA HIS A 120 -4.36 106.25 7.92
C HIS A 120 -4.03 105.04 7.05
N TRP A 121 -5.05 104.29 6.65
CA TRP A 121 -4.91 103.11 5.81
C TRP A 121 -5.56 103.39 4.47
N ASP A 122 -4.95 102.89 3.40
CA ASP A 122 -5.60 102.85 2.11
C ASP A 122 -6.63 101.69 2.05
N PRO A 123 -7.52 101.67 1.04
CA PRO A 123 -8.52 100.62 0.89
C PRO A 123 -7.94 99.20 0.80
N HIS A 124 -6.69 99.05 0.35
CA HIS A 124 -6.03 97.77 0.20
C HIS A 124 -5.60 97.18 1.55
N VAL A 125 -5.11 97.99 2.50
CA VAL A 125 -4.83 97.52 3.86
C VAL A 125 -6.12 97.04 4.55
N PHE A 126 -7.24 97.76 4.39
CA PHE A 126 -8.54 97.30 4.90
C PHE A 126 -8.96 95.96 4.31
N ARG A 127 -8.76 95.77 3.00
CA ARG A 127 -9.02 94.49 2.31
C ARG A 127 -8.12 93.37 2.83
N ILE A 128 -6.84 93.65 3.07
CA ILE A 128 -5.87 92.69 3.62
C ILE A 128 -6.31 92.24 5.01
N TYR A 129 -6.76 93.15 5.87
CA TYR A 129 -7.24 92.84 7.22
C TYR A 129 -8.69 92.34 7.29
N GLY A 130 -9.46 92.46 6.20
CA GLY A 130 -10.88 92.11 6.17
C GLY A 130 -11.74 93.04 7.02
N LEU A 131 -11.37 94.32 7.12
CA LEU A 131 -12.07 95.34 7.90
C LEU A 131 -12.81 96.32 6.99
N ASP A 132 -13.86 96.94 7.51
CA ASP A 132 -14.66 97.93 6.79
C ASP A 132 -13.95 99.31 6.82
N PRO A 133 -13.60 99.91 5.66
CA PRO A 133 -12.99 101.24 5.60
C PRO A 133 -13.81 102.34 6.30
N ALA A 134 -15.14 102.19 6.38
CA ALA A 134 -16.02 103.16 7.05
C ALA A 134 -15.77 103.27 8.56
N GLN A 135 -15.11 102.28 9.17
CA GLN A 135 -14.78 102.27 10.61
C GLN A 135 -13.50 103.04 10.93
N GLY A 136 -12.76 103.51 9.90
CA GLY A 136 -11.47 104.16 10.07
C GLY A 136 -10.34 103.18 10.42
N ALA A 137 -9.09 103.63 10.26
CA ALA A 137 -7.95 102.78 10.57
C ALA A 137 -7.82 102.60 12.09
N PRO A 138 -7.75 101.35 12.61
CA PRO A 138 -7.74 101.11 14.04
C PRO A 138 -6.48 101.68 14.72
N ALA A 139 -6.63 102.02 16.00
CA ALA A 139 -5.50 102.32 16.86
C ALA A 139 -4.53 101.13 16.89
N PHE A 140 -3.24 101.37 17.08
CA PHE A 140 -2.24 100.29 16.99
C PHE A 140 -2.52 99.14 17.99
N SER A 141 -2.96 99.46 19.20
CA SER A 141 -3.31 98.47 20.23
C SER A 141 -4.48 97.57 19.82
N GLU A 142 -5.41 98.10 19.01
CA GLU A 142 -6.54 97.37 18.46
C GLU A 142 -6.13 96.58 17.22
N GLY A 143 -5.39 97.21 16.30
CA GLY A 143 -4.82 96.55 15.12
C GLY A 143 -3.90 95.38 15.46
N SER A 144 -3.15 95.47 16.57
CA SER A 144 -2.27 94.40 17.06
C SER A 144 -3.02 93.15 17.51
N ARG A 145 -4.32 93.24 17.83
CA ARG A 145 -5.14 92.08 18.21
C ARG A 145 -5.39 91.13 17.05
N TYR A 146 -5.31 91.64 15.82
CA TYR A 146 -5.41 90.82 14.63
C TYR A 146 -4.10 90.10 14.32
N VAL A 147 -2.97 90.40 14.96
CA VAL A 147 -1.74 89.62 14.77
C VAL A 147 -1.95 88.22 15.35
N HIS A 148 -1.44 87.20 14.67
CA HIS A 148 -1.57 85.81 15.13
C HIS A 148 -0.96 85.63 16.52
N PRO A 149 -1.57 84.87 17.43
CA PRO A 149 -1.13 84.73 18.82
C PRO A 149 0.36 84.45 19.00
N ASP A 150 0.90 83.50 18.23
CA ASP A 150 2.32 83.12 18.28
C ASP A 150 3.27 84.26 17.84
N ASP A 151 2.80 85.17 17.00
CA ASP A 151 3.62 86.25 16.44
C ASP A 151 3.63 87.47 17.37
N HIS A 152 2.74 87.53 18.38
CA HIS A 152 2.70 88.64 19.35
C HIS A 152 4.01 88.84 20.12
N VAL A 153 4.73 87.75 20.40
CA VAL A 153 5.99 87.76 21.18
C VAL A 153 7.09 88.51 20.43
N LEU A 154 7.10 88.45 19.10
CA LEU A 154 8.05 89.15 18.23
C LEU A 154 7.51 90.53 17.83
N PHE A 155 6.23 90.58 17.46
CA PHE A 155 5.59 91.76 16.88
C PHE A 155 5.57 92.97 17.81
N GLN A 156 5.25 92.81 19.10
CA GLN A 156 5.13 93.94 20.02
C GLN A 156 6.46 94.63 20.37
N PRO A 157 7.54 93.92 20.74
CA PRO A 157 8.84 94.55 21.03
C PRO A 157 9.48 95.15 19.77
N GLU A 158 9.44 94.45 18.63
CA GLU A 158 10.01 94.95 17.37
C GLU A 158 9.28 96.20 16.89
N HIS A 159 7.95 96.21 16.93
CA HIS A 159 7.19 97.40 16.54
C HIS A 159 7.44 98.60 17.48
N ARG A 160 7.61 98.38 18.79
CA ARG A 160 7.96 99.46 19.73
C ARG A 160 9.35 100.04 19.41
N ALA A 161 10.31 99.20 19.04
CA ALA A 161 11.64 99.64 18.62
C ALA A 161 11.58 100.45 17.31
N VAL A 162 10.77 100.00 16.34
CA VAL A 162 10.55 100.68 15.05
C VAL A 162 9.98 102.09 15.26
N MET A 163 8.98 102.26 16.14
CA MET A 163 8.38 103.57 16.41
C MET A 163 9.34 104.59 17.05
N GLY A 164 10.37 104.12 17.76
CA GLY A 164 11.37 104.98 18.41
C GLY A 164 12.60 105.28 17.56
N THR A 165 12.75 104.63 16.39
CA THR A 165 14.00 104.67 15.61
C THR A 165 13.75 105.13 14.18
N THR A 166 14.34 106.26 13.81
CA THR A 166 14.27 106.80 12.44
C THR A 166 14.96 105.85 11.45
N GLY A 167 14.35 105.61 10.29
CA GLY A 167 14.90 104.72 9.25
C GLY A 167 13.87 103.77 8.65
N ARG A 168 14.37 102.83 7.83
CA ARG A 168 13.55 101.81 7.16
C ARG A 168 13.56 100.51 7.96
N HIS A 169 12.40 99.87 8.06
CA HIS A 169 12.15 98.68 8.88
C HIS A 169 11.26 97.69 8.13
N GLY A 170 11.51 96.40 8.32
CA GLY A 170 10.76 95.33 7.69
C GLY A 170 10.37 94.25 8.69
N LEU A 171 9.14 93.75 8.63
CA LEU A 171 8.62 92.75 9.54
C LEU A 171 7.68 91.78 8.82
N ARG A 172 7.89 90.48 9.03
CA ARG A 172 6.96 89.43 8.60
C ARG A 172 6.18 88.91 9.78
N PHE A 173 4.87 88.83 9.63
CA PHE A 173 3.96 88.37 10.68
C PHE A 173 2.66 87.89 10.05
N ARG A 174 1.94 87.08 10.79
CA ARG A 174 0.62 86.60 10.42
C ARG A 174 -0.44 87.47 11.06
N ILE A 175 -1.56 87.63 10.36
CA ILE A 175 -2.78 88.15 10.95
C ILE A 175 -3.89 87.10 10.90
N VAL A 176 -4.82 87.18 11.83
CA VAL A 176 -6.08 86.45 11.85
C VAL A 176 -7.18 87.47 11.57
N ARG A 177 -7.83 87.34 10.42
CA ARG A 177 -8.98 88.18 10.04
C ARG A 177 -10.16 87.91 10.98
N PRO A 178 -11.15 88.82 11.05
CA PRO A 178 -12.40 88.57 11.78
C PRO A 178 -13.13 87.29 11.34
N SER A 179 -12.95 86.86 10.08
CA SER A 179 -13.47 85.59 9.56
C SER A 179 -12.79 84.33 10.12
N GLY A 180 -11.70 84.48 10.88
CA GLY A 180 -10.84 83.40 11.34
C GLY A 180 -9.74 82.97 10.35
N GLU A 181 -9.72 83.55 9.16
CA GLU A 181 -8.70 83.27 8.14
C GLU A 181 -7.33 83.84 8.53
N VAL A 182 -6.28 83.03 8.42
CA VAL A 182 -4.90 83.45 8.67
C VAL A 182 -4.29 83.99 7.37
N ARG A 183 -3.70 85.19 7.40
CA ARG A 183 -2.94 85.78 6.29
C ARG A 183 -1.49 86.00 6.69
N TYR A 184 -0.56 85.76 5.77
CA TYR A 184 0.87 85.98 5.95
C TYR A 184 1.27 87.32 5.35
N LEU A 185 1.69 88.26 6.20
CA LEU A 185 1.99 89.61 5.78
C LEU A 185 3.47 89.94 5.90
N HIS A 186 3.95 90.78 4.99
CA HIS A 186 5.25 91.41 5.03
C HIS A 186 5.07 92.93 5.01
N SER A 187 5.37 93.57 6.15
CA SER A 187 5.35 95.02 6.30
C SER A 187 6.72 95.61 6.04
N LEU A 188 6.79 96.64 5.21
CA LEU A 188 7.98 97.46 4.97
C LEU A 188 7.62 98.91 5.24
N SER A 189 8.34 99.58 6.13
CA SER A 189 7.98 100.91 6.61
C SER A 189 9.18 101.84 6.79
N GLU A 190 8.97 103.14 6.67
CA GLU A 190 9.97 104.19 6.88
C GLU A 190 9.44 105.19 7.92
N VAL A 191 10.24 105.41 8.97
CA VAL A 191 9.95 106.36 10.04
C VAL A 191 10.74 107.64 9.80
N ARG A 192 10.05 108.79 9.79
CA ARG A 192 10.59 110.13 9.54
C ARG A 192 10.42 111.04 10.76
N ASN A 193 11.43 111.89 10.98
CA ASN A 193 11.44 112.85 12.08
C ASN A 193 10.64 114.11 11.75
N GLY A 194 10.10 114.73 12.80
CA GLY A 194 9.50 116.05 12.75
C GLY A 194 10.55 117.17 12.86
N PRO A 195 10.12 118.44 12.82
CA PRO A 195 11.02 119.61 12.85
C PRO A 195 11.88 119.72 14.12
N ASP A 196 11.51 119.05 15.20
CA ASP A 196 12.23 118.98 16.50
C ASP A 196 13.22 117.80 16.58
N GLY A 197 13.44 117.08 15.48
CA GLY A 197 14.37 115.95 15.41
C GLY A 197 13.84 114.63 15.95
N GLN A 198 12.59 114.56 16.46
CA GLN A 198 12.00 113.35 17.02
C GLN A 198 11.09 112.63 15.99
N PRO A 199 10.98 111.28 16.02
CA PRO A 199 10.08 110.53 15.15
C PRO A 199 8.65 111.08 15.17
N ALA A 200 8.11 111.41 13.99
CA ALA A 200 6.79 112.04 13.88
C ALA A 200 5.82 111.26 12.97
N ARG A 201 6.32 110.64 11.91
CA ARG A 201 5.49 110.02 10.87
C ARG A 201 6.10 108.71 10.40
N MET A 202 5.28 107.67 10.28
CA MET A 202 5.65 106.36 9.73
C MET A 202 4.81 106.11 8.48
N ILE A 203 5.44 105.75 7.37
CA ILE A 203 4.74 105.39 6.12
C ILE A 203 5.25 104.03 5.69
N GLY A 204 4.38 103.12 5.32
CA GLY A 204 4.78 101.78 4.90
C GLY A 204 3.83 101.12 3.93
N VAL A 205 4.27 99.98 3.42
CA VAL A 205 3.52 99.07 2.57
C VAL A 205 3.40 97.71 3.26
N LEU A 206 2.24 97.10 3.15
CA LEU A 206 1.92 95.74 3.60
C LEU A 206 1.70 94.86 2.38
N ILE A 207 2.42 93.74 2.27
CA ILE A 207 2.32 92.77 1.18
C ILE A 207 1.67 91.48 1.73
N ASP A 208 0.66 90.94 1.05
CA ASP A 208 0.04 89.64 1.40
C ASP A 208 0.69 88.48 0.62
N ASP A 209 1.51 87.67 1.31
CA ASP A 209 2.28 86.52 0.77
C ASP A 209 1.54 85.16 0.95
N THR A 210 0.27 85.15 1.38
CA THR A 210 -0.45 83.93 1.81
C THR A 210 -0.45 82.81 0.75
N ASP A 211 -0.80 83.10 -0.50
CA ASP A 211 -0.94 82.10 -1.57
C ASP A 211 0.39 81.35 -1.85
N ILE A 212 1.53 82.02 -1.66
CA ILE A 212 2.86 81.44 -1.91
C ILE A 212 3.18 80.41 -0.82
N VAL A 213 2.98 80.79 0.44
CA VAL A 213 3.25 79.93 1.60
C VAL A 213 2.35 78.69 1.61
N GLU A 214 1.07 78.84 1.26
CA GLU A 214 0.11 77.73 1.23
C GLU A 214 0.44 76.70 0.14
N ARG A 215 0.87 77.13 -1.05
CA ARG A 215 1.27 76.21 -2.14
C ARG A 215 2.51 75.39 -1.79
N GLU A 216 3.53 76.01 -1.21
CA GLU A 216 4.73 75.29 -0.78
C GLU A 216 4.41 74.25 0.30
N ARG A 217 3.52 74.60 1.23
CA ARG A 217 3.07 73.68 2.27
C ARG A 217 2.29 72.50 1.71
N ALA A 218 1.31 72.74 0.85
CA ALA A 218 0.52 71.67 0.22
C ALA A 218 1.39 70.69 -0.58
N HIS A 219 2.39 71.21 -1.30
CA HIS A 219 3.35 70.38 -2.03
C HIS A 219 4.19 69.50 -1.09
N ARG A 220 4.65 70.06 0.05
CA ARG A 220 5.42 69.32 1.06
C ARG A 220 4.59 68.20 1.69
N GLU A 221 3.36 68.50 2.11
CA GLU A 221 2.45 67.52 2.71
C GLU A 221 2.08 66.40 1.72
N ALA A 222 1.86 66.72 0.44
CA ALA A 222 1.61 65.71 -0.59
C ALA A 222 2.83 64.81 -0.83
N SER A 223 4.04 65.38 -0.86
CA SER A 223 5.29 64.65 -1.05
C SER A 223 5.58 63.70 0.12
N GLU A 224 5.39 64.17 1.36
CA GLU A 224 5.54 63.35 2.56
C GLU A 224 4.52 62.19 2.59
N ARG A 225 3.26 62.47 2.25
CA ARG A 225 2.21 61.45 2.18
C ARG A 225 2.51 60.38 1.13
N LEU A 226 3.03 60.76 -0.03
CA LEU A 226 3.46 59.81 -1.06
C LEU A 226 4.64 58.95 -0.59
N GLY A 227 5.64 59.55 0.07
CA GLY A 227 6.78 58.83 0.63
C GLY A 227 6.38 57.79 1.68
N GLN A 228 5.43 58.13 2.57
CA GLN A 228 4.88 57.21 3.56
C GLN A 228 4.10 56.06 2.90
N ALA A 229 3.27 56.35 1.90
CA ALA A 229 2.50 55.34 1.18
C ALA A 229 3.40 54.30 0.48
N LEU A 230 4.45 54.75 -0.20
CA LEU A 230 5.44 53.88 -0.85
C LEU A 230 6.18 52.99 0.17
N THR A 231 6.53 53.56 1.32
CA THR A 231 7.20 52.84 2.41
C THR A 231 6.32 51.73 2.99
N MET A 232 5.05 52.02 3.28
CA MET A 232 4.08 51.03 3.79
C MET A 232 3.77 49.94 2.78
N ALA A 233 3.64 50.28 1.49
CA ALA A 233 3.41 49.32 0.42
C ALA A 233 4.65 48.45 0.11
N GLY A 234 5.80 48.79 0.71
CA GLY A 234 7.05 48.09 0.48
C GLY A 234 7.65 48.31 -0.91
N VAL A 235 7.16 49.31 -1.65
CA VAL A 235 7.50 49.59 -3.04
C VAL A 235 8.72 50.49 -3.12
N SER A 236 9.69 50.11 -3.96
CA SER A 236 10.88 50.92 -4.23
C SER A 236 10.80 51.54 -5.61
N VAL A 237 11.29 52.77 -5.78
CA VAL A 237 11.20 53.53 -7.03
C VAL A 237 12.59 53.71 -7.64
N TRP A 238 12.67 53.57 -8.96
CA TRP A 238 13.90 53.80 -9.73
C TRP A 238 13.62 54.46 -11.06
N ARG A 239 14.60 55.18 -11.61
CA ARG A 239 14.51 55.84 -12.91
C ARG A 239 15.76 55.54 -13.73
N ILE A 240 15.60 55.12 -14.98
CA ILE A 240 16.66 55.05 -15.97
C ILE A 240 16.60 56.33 -16.81
N ASP A 241 17.75 56.97 -16.96
CA ASP A 241 17.94 58.08 -17.88
C ASP A 241 18.47 57.53 -19.20
N LEU A 242 17.71 57.69 -20.29
CA LEU A 242 18.05 57.06 -21.57
C LEU A 242 19.20 57.77 -22.30
N ALA A 243 19.41 59.06 -22.04
CA ALA A 243 20.50 59.83 -22.65
C ALA A 243 21.85 59.45 -22.03
N THR A 244 21.89 59.34 -20.70
CA THR A 244 23.13 59.04 -19.96
C THR A 244 23.35 57.56 -19.70
N GLN A 245 22.34 56.71 -19.95
CA GLN A 245 22.35 55.27 -19.66
C GLN A 245 22.68 54.97 -18.19
N ARG A 246 22.07 55.74 -17.27
CA ARG A 246 22.25 55.61 -15.82
C ARG A 246 20.94 55.36 -15.09
N VAL A 247 21.00 54.55 -14.04
CA VAL A 247 19.88 54.18 -13.17
C VAL A 247 20.00 54.90 -11.84
N PHE A 248 18.94 55.57 -11.44
CA PHE A 248 18.78 56.26 -10.18
C PHE A 248 17.83 55.45 -9.31
N TYR A 249 18.22 55.23 -8.07
CA TYR A 249 17.47 54.46 -7.09
C TYR A 249 17.04 55.34 -5.94
N ASP A 250 15.85 55.09 -5.39
CA ASP A 250 15.47 55.63 -4.10
C ASP A 250 16.28 55.00 -2.96
N GLU A 251 16.26 55.64 -1.79
CA GLU A 251 16.97 55.19 -0.59
C GLU A 251 16.56 53.77 -0.17
N ARG A 252 15.30 53.42 -0.42
CA ARG A 252 14.77 52.08 -0.14
C ARG A 252 15.43 51.03 -1.00
N THR A 253 15.53 51.21 -2.32
CA THR A 253 16.18 50.25 -3.21
C THR A 253 17.66 50.11 -2.85
N VAL A 254 18.33 51.23 -2.55
CA VAL A 254 19.73 51.25 -2.11
C VAL A 254 19.91 50.40 -0.85
N THR A 255 19.06 50.56 0.15
CA THR A 255 19.09 49.79 1.41
C THR A 255 18.76 48.31 1.20
N LEU A 256 17.70 48.03 0.44
CA LEU A 256 17.19 46.68 0.16
C LEU A 256 18.24 45.84 -0.60
N MET A 257 18.83 46.43 -1.64
CA MET A 257 19.80 45.78 -2.52
C MET A 257 21.25 45.92 -2.04
N GLY A 258 21.52 46.76 -1.04
CA GLY A 258 22.87 47.07 -0.57
C GLY A 258 23.70 47.84 -1.60
N LEU A 259 23.05 48.57 -2.52
CA LEU A 259 23.73 49.29 -3.60
C LEU A 259 24.56 50.46 -3.05
N PRO A 260 25.63 50.87 -3.75
CA PRO A 260 26.30 52.12 -3.44
C PRO A 260 25.36 53.30 -3.71
N SER A 261 25.27 54.24 -2.76
CA SER A 261 24.57 55.51 -2.96
C SER A 261 25.46 56.44 -3.79
N ASP A 262 25.21 56.51 -5.11
CA ASP A 262 25.85 57.49 -6.01
C ASP A 262 24.79 58.49 -6.52
N PRO A 263 24.87 59.79 -6.14
CA PRO A 263 23.96 60.83 -6.64
C PRO A 263 23.95 60.98 -8.16
N ARG A 264 24.98 60.50 -8.85
CA ARG A 264 25.09 60.53 -10.33
C ARG A 264 24.40 59.34 -11.00
N GLY A 265 23.83 58.41 -10.24
CA GLY A 265 23.23 57.18 -10.74
C GLY A 265 24.26 56.15 -11.19
N LEU A 266 23.87 54.87 -11.22
CA LEU A 266 24.73 53.75 -11.60
C LEU A 266 24.61 53.43 -13.10
N PRO A 267 25.69 53.08 -13.81
CA PRO A 267 25.59 52.67 -15.22
C PRO A 267 24.64 51.48 -15.39
N VAL A 268 23.76 51.52 -16.40
CA VAL A 268 22.80 50.43 -16.69
C VAL A 268 23.52 49.09 -16.89
N GLY A 269 24.70 49.10 -17.52
CA GLY A 269 25.52 47.91 -17.72
C GLY A 269 26.01 47.26 -16.41
N GLU A 270 26.34 48.07 -15.40
CA GLU A 270 26.73 47.57 -14.07
C GLU A 270 25.52 46.99 -13.34
N VAL A 271 24.38 47.69 -13.39
CA VAL A 271 23.13 47.24 -12.78
C VAL A 271 22.66 45.90 -13.36
N ARG A 272 22.86 45.68 -14.66
CA ARG A 272 22.51 44.42 -15.34
C ARG A 272 23.28 43.21 -14.77
N GLU A 273 24.47 43.42 -14.23
CA GLU A 273 25.24 42.33 -13.60
C GLU A 273 24.61 41.83 -12.30
N TYR A 274 23.81 42.66 -11.62
CA TYR A 274 23.04 42.24 -10.47
C TYR A 274 21.83 41.39 -10.83
N VAL A 275 21.40 41.32 -12.09
CA VAL A 275 20.31 40.43 -12.51
C VAL A 275 20.82 39.00 -12.71
N HIS A 276 20.06 38.01 -12.24
CA HIS A 276 20.37 36.60 -12.42
C HIS A 276 20.57 36.27 -13.90
N PRO A 277 21.61 35.49 -14.30
CA PRO A 277 21.95 35.26 -15.70
C PRO A 277 20.77 34.85 -16.60
N GLU A 278 19.93 33.94 -16.11
CA GLU A 278 18.73 33.46 -16.82
C GLU A 278 17.64 34.54 -16.99
N ASP A 279 17.61 35.55 -16.13
CA ASP A 279 16.56 36.59 -16.11
C ASP A 279 17.02 37.87 -16.84
N ARG A 280 18.30 37.95 -17.25
CA ARG A 280 18.90 39.13 -17.92
C ARG A 280 18.24 39.44 -19.27
N GLU A 281 17.86 38.42 -20.02
CA GLU A 281 17.21 38.60 -21.32
C GLU A 281 15.78 39.13 -21.14
N ALA A 282 15.00 38.50 -20.26
CA ALA A 282 13.64 38.93 -19.95
C ALA A 282 13.59 40.38 -19.43
N THR A 283 14.51 40.75 -18.54
CA THR A 283 14.60 42.12 -18.02
C THR A 283 15.02 43.15 -19.07
N ALA A 284 15.86 42.77 -20.04
CA ALA A 284 16.25 43.63 -21.16
C ALA A 284 15.09 43.82 -22.15
N LEU A 285 14.42 42.74 -22.55
CA LEU A 285 13.24 42.80 -23.42
C LEU A 285 12.14 43.67 -22.81
N ALA A 286 11.86 43.49 -21.51
CA ALA A 286 10.89 44.32 -20.80
C ALA A 286 11.29 45.80 -20.78
N ALA A 287 12.59 46.12 -20.70
CA ALA A 287 13.06 47.51 -20.77
C ALA A 287 12.85 48.10 -22.18
N GLU A 288 13.17 47.35 -23.23
CA GLU A 288 12.97 47.78 -24.62
C GLU A 288 11.48 47.98 -24.95
N GLU A 289 10.63 47.06 -24.52
CA GLU A 289 9.17 47.16 -24.69
C GLU A 289 8.60 48.38 -23.98
N ALA A 290 9.07 48.68 -22.77
CA ALA A 290 8.65 49.86 -22.03
C ALA A 290 9.05 51.16 -22.74
N VAL A 291 10.21 51.22 -23.38
CA VAL A 291 10.65 52.39 -24.17
C VAL A 291 9.77 52.59 -25.43
N ARG A 292 9.39 51.49 -26.09
CA ARG A 292 8.59 51.52 -27.33
C ARG A 292 7.10 51.75 -27.10
N SER A 293 6.59 51.49 -25.89
CA SER A 293 5.16 51.55 -25.58
C SER A 293 4.82 52.65 -24.58
N ASP A 294 3.52 52.95 -24.46
CA ASP A 294 2.95 53.83 -23.42
C ASP A 294 2.27 53.02 -22.29
N ARG A 295 2.48 51.71 -22.28
CA ARG A 295 1.89 50.80 -21.29
C ARG A 295 2.91 50.47 -20.21
N THR A 296 2.40 50.10 -19.04
CA THR A 296 3.23 49.52 -17.99
C THR A 296 3.65 48.11 -18.39
N VAL A 297 4.93 47.81 -18.28
CA VAL A 297 5.51 46.49 -18.53
C VAL A 297 5.96 45.88 -17.21
N ASP A 298 5.54 44.64 -16.95
CA ASP A 298 5.87 43.92 -15.73
C ASP A 298 6.87 42.81 -16.03
N VAL A 299 7.85 42.62 -15.14
CA VAL A 299 8.75 41.46 -15.18
C VAL A 299 9.15 41.06 -13.78
N ILE A 300 9.10 39.76 -13.52
CA ILE A 300 9.64 39.14 -12.32
C ILE A 300 11.05 38.66 -12.66
N ALA A 301 12.04 39.08 -11.86
CA ALA A 301 13.42 38.66 -12.03
C ALA A 301 14.13 38.58 -10.69
N ARG A 302 15.15 37.72 -10.63
CA ARG A 302 16.02 37.58 -9.46
C ARG A 302 17.16 38.60 -9.55
N TYR A 303 17.31 39.41 -8.50
CA TYR A 303 18.38 40.40 -8.35
C TYR A 303 19.30 40.00 -7.19
N ARG A 304 20.60 40.09 -7.39
CA ARG A 304 21.62 39.78 -6.40
C ARG A 304 21.82 40.98 -5.48
N ARG A 305 21.65 40.76 -4.18
CA ARG A 305 21.99 41.76 -3.16
C ARG A 305 23.51 41.87 -3.01
N ILE A 306 24.05 43.09 -2.90
CA ILE A 306 25.45 43.30 -2.53
C ILE A 306 25.62 42.88 -1.06
N GLY A 307 26.50 41.91 -0.82
CA GLY A 307 26.62 41.21 0.48
C GLY A 307 26.07 39.78 0.48
N GLY A 308 25.42 39.34 -0.61
CA GLY A 308 24.97 37.96 -0.80
C GLY A 308 23.45 37.78 -0.73
N GLY A 309 22.96 36.69 -1.36
CA GLY A 309 21.54 36.36 -1.46
C GLY A 309 20.87 36.89 -2.74
N TRP A 310 19.90 36.12 -3.24
CA TRP A 310 19.05 36.51 -4.35
C TRP A 310 17.71 37.02 -3.81
N ARG A 311 17.19 38.09 -4.42
CA ARG A 311 15.86 38.63 -4.17
C ARG A 311 15.02 38.53 -5.43
N THR A 312 13.84 37.96 -5.32
CA THR A 312 12.89 37.90 -6.44
C THR A 312 12.06 39.18 -6.42
N MET A 313 12.25 40.03 -7.43
CA MET A 313 11.55 41.31 -7.53
C MET A 313 10.53 41.27 -8.65
N LEU A 314 9.30 41.70 -8.36
CA LEU A 314 8.36 42.13 -9.39
C LEU A 314 8.67 43.60 -9.72
N THR A 315 9.10 43.87 -10.94
CA THR A 315 9.34 45.24 -11.42
C THR A 315 8.28 45.64 -12.44
N ARG A 316 7.69 46.81 -12.26
CA ARG A 316 6.75 47.44 -13.20
C ARG A 316 7.36 48.74 -13.71
N ARG A 317 7.37 48.96 -15.01
CA ARG A 317 8.09 50.10 -15.64
C ARG A 317 7.28 50.76 -16.75
N ILE A 318 7.50 52.06 -16.98
CA ILE A 318 6.85 52.88 -18.01
C ILE A 318 7.85 53.90 -18.58
N ALA A 319 7.73 54.23 -19.88
CA ALA A 319 8.52 55.30 -20.48
C ALA A 319 8.11 56.68 -19.95
N GLN A 320 9.10 57.49 -19.61
CA GLN A 320 8.95 58.92 -19.41
C GLN A 320 9.27 59.61 -20.74
N ARG A 321 8.33 60.42 -21.24
CA ARG A 321 8.45 61.12 -22.53
C ARG A 321 8.57 62.64 -22.34
N ASP A 322 9.23 63.30 -23.28
CA ASP A 322 9.26 64.77 -23.36
C ASP A 322 8.00 65.33 -24.05
N ALA A 323 7.93 66.66 -24.18
CA ALA A 323 6.82 67.35 -24.84
C ALA A 323 6.67 67.01 -26.33
N ALA A 324 7.71 66.45 -26.97
CA ALA A 324 7.68 66.01 -28.37
C ALA A 324 7.29 64.51 -28.51
N GLY A 325 7.04 63.81 -27.39
CA GLY A 325 6.68 62.40 -27.36
C GLY A 325 7.87 61.43 -27.43
N ALA A 326 9.11 61.93 -27.43
CA ALA A 326 10.29 61.09 -27.42
C ALA A 326 10.54 60.53 -26.01
N ALA A 327 10.90 59.25 -25.90
CA ALA A 327 11.25 58.63 -24.62
C ALA A 327 12.58 59.17 -24.11
N VAL A 328 12.57 59.85 -22.96
CA VAL A 328 13.75 60.45 -22.31
C VAL A 328 14.22 59.64 -21.09
N GLY A 329 13.36 58.79 -20.54
CA GLY A 329 13.66 57.95 -19.39
C GLY A 329 12.73 56.74 -19.27
N VAL A 330 13.04 55.86 -18.33
CA VAL A 330 12.14 54.77 -17.90
C VAL A 330 11.97 54.88 -16.40
N LEU A 331 10.74 55.11 -15.94
CA LEU A 331 10.40 55.09 -14.53
C LEU A 331 9.91 53.68 -14.16
N GLY A 332 10.37 53.15 -13.04
CA GLY A 332 9.95 51.86 -12.57
C GLY A 332 9.75 51.80 -11.06
N VAL A 333 8.92 50.85 -10.67
CA VAL A 333 8.71 50.43 -9.29
C VAL A 333 9.09 48.98 -9.12
N ALA A 334 9.56 48.60 -7.93
CA ALA A 334 9.96 47.24 -7.60
C ALA A 334 9.35 46.81 -6.25
N LEU A 335 8.81 45.59 -6.22
CA LEU A 335 8.32 44.92 -5.01
C LEU A 335 9.09 43.63 -4.79
N ASP A 336 9.63 43.44 -3.59
CA ASP A 336 10.29 42.19 -3.18
C ASP A 336 9.21 41.13 -2.87
N ILE A 337 9.20 40.06 -3.65
CA ILE A 337 8.28 38.92 -3.51
C ILE A 337 9.04 37.63 -3.16
N THR A 338 10.27 37.74 -2.66
CA THR A 338 11.12 36.58 -2.33
C THR A 338 10.43 35.61 -1.40
N ASP A 339 9.91 36.10 -0.27
CA ASP A 339 9.28 35.27 0.76
C ASP A 339 7.99 34.62 0.24
N LEU A 340 7.18 35.37 -0.52
CA LEU A 340 5.95 34.85 -1.13
C LEU A 340 6.22 33.70 -2.11
N VAL A 341 7.25 33.82 -2.95
CA VAL A 341 7.64 32.76 -3.89
C VAL A 341 8.21 31.56 -3.13
N ALA A 342 9.03 31.80 -2.10
CA ALA A 342 9.62 30.74 -1.29
C ALA A 342 8.56 29.93 -0.52
N GLU A 343 7.61 30.60 0.13
CA GLU A 343 6.50 29.95 0.84
C GLU A 343 5.63 29.11 -0.10
N ARG A 344 5.29 29.66 -1.28
CA ARG A 344 4.50 28.95 -2.29
C ARG A 344 5.22 27.70 -2.80
N GLU A 345 6.53 27.80 -3.04
CA GLU A 345 7.34 26.67 -3.49
C GLU A 345 7.52 25.62 -2.40
N GLN A 346 7.75 26.04 -1.15
CA GLN A 346 7.84 25.14 0.00
C GLN A 346 6.52 24.38 0.21
N ALA A 347 5.37 25.05 0.08
CA ALA A 347 4.06 24.42 0.17
C ALA A 347 3.87 23.37 -0.93
N ARG A 348 4.25 23.69 -2.18
CA ARG A 348 4.22 22.75 -3.31
C ARG A 348 5.12 21.53 -3.04
N GLN A 349 6.36 21.75 -2.62
CA GLN A 349 7.31 20.67 -2.31
C GLN A 349 6.83 19.78 -1.16
N LEU A 350 6.24 20.37 -0.12
CA LEU A 350 5.68 19.61 0.99
C LEU A 350 4.48 18.75 0.55
N GLN A 351 3.61 19.31 -0.30
CA GLN A 351 2.48 18.58 -0.89
C GLN A 351 2.95 17.42 -1.76
N GLU A 352 3.90 17.66 -2.68
CA GLU A 352 4.49 16.63 -3.54
C GLU A 352 5.17 15.54 -2.72
N ARG A 353 5.95 15.92 -1.70
CA ARG A 353 6.61 14.96 -0.81
C ARG A 353 5.60 14.13 -0.02
N THR A 354 4.51 14.73 0.46
CA THR A 354 3.45 14.02 1.18
C THR A 354 2.74 13.03 0.26
N GLN A 355 2.42 13.42 -0.97
CA GLN A 355 1.81 12.53 -1.97
C GLN A 355 2.76 11.39 -2.35
N ALA A 356 4.04 11.66 -2.56
CA ALA A 356 5.05 10.66 -2.88
C ALA A 356 5.24 9.64 -1.74
N LEU A 357 5.29 10.10 -0.47
CA LEU A 357 5.37 9.22 0.69
C LEU A 357 4.12 8.34 0.83
N ALA A 358 2.94 8.93 0.65
CA ALA A 358 1.68 8.18 0.67
C ALA A 358 1.65 7.11 -0.43
N ALA A 359 2.08 7.44 -1.65
CA ALA A 359 2.16 6.48 -2.76
C ALA A 359 3.18 5.37 -2.49
N ALA A 360 4.38 5.69 -1.99
CA ALA A 360 5.42 4.71 -1.67
C ALA A 360 5.01 3.73 -0.57
N LEU A 361 4.24 4.21 0.42
CA LEU A 361 3.69 3.39 1.50
C LEU A 361 2.35 2.72 1.14
N GLY A 362 1.82 2.98 -0.06
CA GLY A 362 0.51 2.48 -0.49
C GLY A 362 -0.67 3.04 0.29
N LEU A 363 -0.51 4.18 0.97
CA LEU A 363 -1.52 4.83 1.83
C LEU A 363 -2.49 5.69 1.00
N GLY A 364 -3.77 5.33 1.06
CA GLY A 364 -4.85 6.20 0.60
C GLY A 364 -5.16 7.27 1.64
N LEU A 365 -4.89 8.54 1.34
CA LEU A 365 -5.23 9.67 2.20
C LEU A 365 -6.60 10.21 1.81
N TRP A 366 -7.44 10.49 2.80
CA TRP A 366 -8.72 11.15 2.60
C TRP A 366 -9.00 12.21 3.66
N SER A 367 -9.74 13.24 3.28
CA SER A 367 -10.34 14.20 4.19
C SER A 367 -11.83 14.37 3.87
N ARG A 368 -12.60 14.80 4.85
CA ARG A 368 -14.03 15.09 4.74
C ARG A 368 -14.43 16.21 5.69
N GLU A 369 -15.12 17.22 5.18
CA GLU A 369 -15.92 18.14 5.99
C GLU A 369 -17.26 17.45 6.28
N ILE A 370 -17.55 17.19 7.56
CA ILE A 370 -18.69 16.37 7.99
C ILE A 370 -20.01 17.08 7.69
N ASP A 371 -20.07 18.40 7.85
CA ASP A 371 -21.30 19.19 7.72
C ASP A 371 -21.75 19.37 6.27
N SER A 372 -20.79 19.58 5.34
CA SER A 372 -21.07 19.75 3.91
C SER A 372 -21.03 18.43 3.13
N GLY A 373 -20.38 17.40 3.69
CA GLY A 373 -20.08 16.15 3.01
C GLY A 373 -18.96 16.26 1.97
N ALA A 374 -18.31 17.42 1.84
CA ALA A 374 -17.19 17.61 0.91
C ALA A 374 -16.03 16.69 1.30
N ALA A 375 -15.59 15.84 0.38
CA ALA A 375 -14.50 14.89 0.59
C ALA A 375 -13.38 15.13 -0.42
N GLU A 376 -12.15 14.81 -0.03
CA GLU A 376 -10.98 14.81 -0.91
C GLU A 376 -10.21 13.52 -0.74
N TRP A 377 -9.80 12.92 -1.85
CA TRP A 377 -9.04 11.67 -1.90
C TRP A 377 -7.71 11.92 -2.64
N ASN A 378 -6.62 11.34 -2.15
CA ASN A 378 -5.39 11.28 -2.94
C ASN A 378 -5.48 10.20 -4.04
N GLU A 379 -4.51 10.17 -4.96
CA GLU A 379 -4.49 9.21 -6.07
C GLU A 379 -4.53 7.74 -5.59
N GLN A 380 -3.86 7.44 -4.48
CA GLN A 380 -3.79 6.09 -3.93
C GLN A 380 -5.15 5.60 -3.40
N MET A 381 -6.01 6.48 -2.85
CA MET A 381 -7.39 6.12 -2.50
C MET A 381 -8.15 5.61 -3.73
N TYR A 382 -8.06 6.32 -4.86
CA TYR A 382 -8.72 5.89 -6.10
C TYR A 382 -8.22 4.51 -6.56
N ARG A 383 -6.90 4.26 -6.46
CA ARG A 383 -6.33 2.93 -6.76
C ARG A 383 -6.83 1.83 -5.82
N ILE A 384 -6.89 2.11 -4.51
CA ILE A 384 -7.39 1.16 -3.50
C ILE A 384 -8.83 0.76 -3.81
N TYR A 385 -9.67 1.71 -4.20
CA TYR A 385 -11.09 1.48 -4.50
C TYR A 385 -11.37 1.10 -5.96
N GLY A 386 -10.36 1.08 -6.84
CA GLY A 386 -10.54 0.80 -8.26
C GLY A 386 -11.41 1.84 -8.98
N ARG A 387 -11.35 3.11 -8.54
CA ARG A 387 -12.11 4.23 -9.11
C ARG A 387 -11.20 5.15 -9.92
N LEU A 388 -11.78 5.96 -10.79
CA LEU A 388 -11.05 6.97 -11.55
C LEU A 388 -11.09 8.33 -10.82
N PRO A 389 -9.97 9.09 -10.77
CA PRO A 389 -9.96 10.43 -10.18
C PRO A 389 -11.01 11.39 -10.78
N SER A 390 -11.35 11.21 -12.06
CA SER A 390 -12.38 12.00 -12.76
C SER A 390 -13.80 11.81 -12.20
N GLU A 391 -14.06 10.73 -11.47
CA GLU A 391 -15.36 10.47 -10.83
C GLU A 391 -15.52 11.21 -9.50
N GLY A 392 -14.43 11.76 -8.96
CA GLY A 392 -14.41 12.35 -7.63
C GLY A 392 -14.60 11.31 -6.51
N PRO A 393 -14.42 11.73 -5.24
CA PRO A 393 -14.68 10.87 -4.10
C PRO A 393 -16.19 10.61 -3.96
N PRO A 394 -16.61 9.38 -3.64
CA PRO A 394 -18.02 9.07 -3.37
C PRO A 394 -18.51 9.78 -2.11
N THR A 395 -19.82 10.04 -2.05
CA THR A 395 -20.47 10.41 -0.77
C THR A 395 -20.36 9.24 0.20
N VAL A 396 -20.51 9.52 1.50
CA VAL A 396 -20.45 8.47 2.55
C VAL A 396 -21.48 7.38 2.28
N ASP A 397 -22.69 7.77 1.87
CA ASP A 397 -23.77 6.83 1.57
C ASP A 397 -23.45 5.98 0.33
N ASP A 398 -22.90 6.57 -0.75
CA ASP A 398 -22.47 5.83 -1.94
C ASP A 398 -21.31 4.88 -1.61
N TRP A 399 -20.37 5.33 -0.77
CA TRP A 399 -19.26 4.54 -0.30
C TRP A 399 -19.72 3.32 0.52
N LEU A 400 -20.60 3.51 1.51
CA LEU A 400 -21.18 2.42 2.30
C LEU A 400 -22.01 1.45 1.42
N ALA A 401 -22.81 1.98 0.50
CA ALA A 401 -23.72 1.17 -0.30
C ALA A 401 -23.00 0.37 -1.40
N ARG A 402 -21.98 0.96 -2.04
CA ARG A 402 -21.36 0.39 -3.26
C ARG A 402 -19.95 -0.13 -3.07
N HIS A 403 -19.17 0.42 -2.13
CA HIS A 403 -17.75 0.08 -1.98
C HIS A 403 -17.48 -0.77 -0.75
N VAL A 404 -18.22 -0.61 0.35
CA VAL A 404 -18.11 -1.52 1.51
C VAL A 404 -18.77 -2.86 1.18
N HIS A 405 -18.06 -3.95 1.50
CA HIS A 405 -18.53 -5.31 1.25
C HIS A 405 -19.85 -5.59 2.02
N PRO A 406 -20.84 -6.30 1.44
CA PRO A 406 -22.16 -6.50 2.04
C PRO A 406 -22.14 -6.96 3.51
N LEU A 407 -21.26 -7.90 3.85
CA LEU A 407 -21.12 -8.43 5.22
C LEU A 407 -20.62 -7.41 6.26
N ASP A 408 -19.97 -6.32 5.84
CA ASP A 408 -19.45 -5.29 6.76
C ASP A 408 -20.34 -4.03 6.78
N ARG A 409 -21.32 -3.90 5.87
CA ARG A 409 -22.11 -2.66 5.69
C ARG A 409 -22.85 -2.24 6.95
N GLU A 410 -23.59 -3.14 7.59
CA GLU A 410 -24.37 -2.78 8.79
C GLU A 410 -23.49 -2.26 9.92
N ARG A 411 -22.35 -2.94 10.16
CA ARG A 411 -21.37 -2.53 11.17
C ARG A 411 -20.76 -1.17 10.81
N MET A 412 -20.26 -1.02 9.58
CA MET A 412 -19.63 0.23 9.14
C MET A 412 -20.60 1.41 9.14
N THR A 413 -21.86 1.18 8.78
CA THR A 413 -22.93 2.19 8.83
C THR A 413 -23.15 2.67 10.25
N ARG A 414 -23.27 1.73 11.20
CA ARG A 414 -23.42 2.04 12.62
C ARG A 414 -22.22 2.82 13.15
N ASP A 415 -21.01 2.35 12.88
CA ASP A 415 -19.78 2.98 13.38
C ASP A 415 -19.58 4.39 12.80
N GLN A 416 -19.93 4.57 11.53
CA GLN A 416 -19.81 5.85 10.84
C GLN A 416 -20.76 6.89 11.43
N TYR A 417 -22.07 6.58 11.55
CA TYR A 417 -23.05 7.54 12.07
C TYR A 417 -22.94 7.71 13.59
N ALA A 418 -22.77 6.63 14.37
CA ALA A 418 -22.58 6.74 15.81
C ALA A 418 -21.30 7.52 16.16
N GLY A 419 -20.24 7.37 15.36
CA GLY A 419 -19.01 8.13 15.54
C GLY A 419 -19.15 9.61 15.21
N ASP A 420 -20.03 9.97 14.27
CA ASP A 420 -20.29 11.37 13.89
C ASP A 420 -21.19 12.07 14.93
N ASP A 421 -22.05 11.33 15.63
CA ASP A 421 -22.92 11.83 16.72
C ASP A 421 -22.22 11.89 18.09
N ILE A 422 -21.41 10.89 18.44
CA ILE A 422 -20.74 10.78 19.77
C ILE A 422 -19.41 11.57 19.82
N TRP A 423 -18.95 12.07 18.67
CA TRP A 423 -17.68 12.82 18.51
C TRP A 423 -16.46 12.08 19.09
N THR A 424 -16.22 10.87 18.58
CA THR A 424 -15.00 10.12 18.92
C THR A 424 -13.80 10.70 18.17
N PRO A 425 -12.73 11.18 18.87
CA PRO A 425 -11.62 11.90 18.23
C PRO A 425 -10.80 11.04 17.27
N ASN A 426 -10.67 9.74 17.57
CA ASN A 426 -9.95 8.78 16.76
C ASN A 426 -10.83 7.55 16.51
N TYR A 427 -10.76 7.02 15.29
CA TYR A 427 -11.48 5.83 14.86
C TYR A 427 -10.55 4.94 14.08
N HIS A 428 -10.62 3.63 14.30
CA HIS A 428 -9.91 2.65 13.49
C HIS A 428 -10.80 1.45 13.21
N ALA A 429 -10.71 0.90 12.02
CA ALA A 429 -11.50 -0.24 11.61
C ALA A 429 -10.80 -1.07 10.53
N GLU A 430 -10.99 -2.38 10.59
CA GLU A 430 -10.68 -3.29 9.48
C GLU A 430 -11.98 -3.78 8.85
N PHE A 431 -12.12 -3.58 7.53
CA PHE A 431 -13.30 -3.99 6.79
C PHE A 431 -12.94 -4.36 5.36
N ARG A 432 -13.85 -5.09 4.72
CA ARG A 432 -13.73 -5.47 3.32
C ARG A 432 -14.35 -4.41 2.44
N ILE A 433 -13.70 -4.14 1.32
CA ILE A 433 -14.26 -3.39 0.21
C ILE A 433 -14.48 -4.33 -0.97
N GLN A 434 -15.43 -3.96 -1.82
CA GLN A 434 -15.67 -4.60 -3.10
C GLN A 434 -15.37 -3.58 -4.20
N ARG A 435 -14.38 -3.90 -5.03
CA ARG A 435 -14.01 -3.07 -6.18
C ARG A 435 -15.02 -3.25 -7.33
N PRO A 436 -15.09 -2.29 -8.28
CA PRO A 436 -15.93 -2.41 -9.47
C PRO A 436 -15.62 -3.64 -10.34
N ASP A 437 -14.39 -4.15 -10.30
CA ASP A 437 -13.97 -5.39 -10.99
C ASP A 437 -14.42 -6.68 -10.27
N GLY A 438 -15.13 -6.55 -9.15
CA GLY A 438 -15.63 -7.66 -8.32
C GLY A 438 -14.63 -8.16 -7.27
N GLN A 439 -13.38 -7.67 -7.26
CA GLN A 439 -12.38 -8.11 -6.29
C GLN A 439 -12.71 -7.60 -4.88
N THR A 440 -12.58 -8.50 -3.90
CA THR A 440 -12.67 -8.15 -2.48
C THR A 440 -11.28 -7.81 -1.94
N ARG A 441 -11.14 -6.65 -1.28
CA ARG A 441 -9.90 -6.22 -0.62
C ARG A 441 -10.15 -5.94 0.86
N TRP A 442 -9.17 -6.21 1.71
CA TRP A 442 -9.19 -5.86 3.13
C TRP A 442 -8.52 -4.51 3.36
N ILE A 443 -9.25 -3.59 3.98
CA ILE A 443 -8.78 -2.24 4.27
C ILE A 443 -8.66 -2.07 5.78
N TYR A 444 -7.49 -1.62 6.21
CA TYR A 444 -7.30 -1.01 7.52
C TYR A 444 -7.50 0.50 7.38
N CYS A 445 -8.45 1.05 8.11
CA CYS A 445 -8.73 2.48 8.21
C CYS A 445 -8.29 2.99 9.58
N TRP A 446 -7.62 4.14 9.56
CA TRP A 446 -7.43 4.98 10.73
C TRP A 446 -7.87 6.40 10.39
N ALA A 447 -8.69 7.00 11.23
CA ALA A 447 -9.25 8.32 11.04
C ALA A 447 -9.18 9.15 12.32
N ARG A 448 -9.03 10.46 12.16
CA ARG A 448 -9.06 11.45 13.22
C ARG A 448 -10.06 12.54 12.88
N ARG A 449 -10.83 12.96 13.88
CA ARG A 449 -11.81 14.04 13.79
C ARG A 449 -11.31 15.29 14.52
N GLU A 450 -11.56 16.46 13.95
CA GLU A 450 -11.24 17.75 14.58
C GLU A 450 -12.29 18.82 14.28
N MET A 451 -12.30 19.85 15.13
CA MET A 451 -13.00 21.10 14.89
C MET A 451 -12.01 22.12 14.34
N ARG A 452 -12.32 22.73 13.20
CA ARG A 452 -11.54 23.82 12.61
C ARG A 452 -12.48 24.95 12.22
N ASP A 453 -12.26 26.14 12.77
CA ASP A 453 -13.07 27.35 12.50
C ASP A 453 -14.60 27.14 12.66
N GLY A 454 -14.99 26.33 13.65
CA GLY A 454 -16.39 26.00 13.93
C GLY A 454 -17.01 24.92 13.03
N ARG A 455 -16.23 24.35 12.10
CA ARG A 455 -16.66 23.26 11.20
C ARG A 455 -16.03 21.92 11.60
N ARG A 456 -16.77 20.83 11.37
CA ARG A 456 -16.35 19.47 11.71
C ARG A 456 -15.59 18.82 10.56
N PHE A 457 -14.36 18.38 10.81
CA PHE A 457 -13.53 17.67 9.83
C PHE A 457 -13.18 16.26 10.30
N SER A 458 -13.02 15.34 9.35
CA SER A 458 -12.46 14.01 9.54
C SER A 458 -11.42 13.75 8.47
N TYR A 459 -10.27 13.22 8.84
CA TYR A 459 -9.22 12.85 7.89
C TYR A 459 -8.54 11.57 8.34
N GLY A 460 -8.10 10.78 7.38
CA GLY A 460 -7.66 9.43 7.67
C GLY A 460 -6.83 8.81 6.55
N VAL A 461 -6.39 7.60 6.84
CA VAL A 461 -5.62 6.76 5.95
C VAL A 461 -6.29 5.41 5.78
N HIS A 462 -6.34 4.93 4.55
CA HIS A 462 -6.69 3.56 4.21
C HIS A 462 -5.45 2.82 3.71
N LEU A 463 -5.21 1.65 4.28
CA LEU A 463 -4.14 0.75 3.85
C LEU A 463 -4.76 -0.57 3.38
N ASP A 464 -4.39 -1.01 2.19
CA ASP A 464 -4.75 -2.34 1.70
C ASP A 464 -3.90 -3.40 2.43
N VAL A 465 -4.54 -4.21 3.25
CA VAL A 465 -3.93 -5.28 4.06
C VAL A 465 -4.33 -6.67 3.55
N THR A 466 -4.82 -6.76 2.30
CA THR A 466 -5.30 -8.02 1.70
C THR A 466 -4.23 -9.11 1.68
N ASP A 467 -3.00 -8.78 1.28
CA ASP A 467 -1.92 -9.77 1.15
C ASP A 467 -1.49 -10.30 2.52
N ARG A 468 -1.36 -9.41 3.51
CA ARG A 468 -1.10 -9.80 4.91
C ARG A 468 -2.19 -10.73 5.44
N ARG A 469 -3.46 -10.35 5.29
CA ARG A 469 -4.59 -11.16 5.75
C ARG A 469 -4.66 -12.51 5.04
N SER A 470 -4.39 -12.54 3.75
CA SER A 470 -4.39 -13.79 2.97
C SER A 470 -3.27 -14.72 3.44
N ALA A 471 -2.06 -14.19 3.71
CA ALA A 471 -0.95 -14.96 4.25
C ALA A 471 -1.22 -15.49 5.66
N GLU A 472 -1.83 -14.69 6.54
CA GLU A 472 -2.24 -15.13 7.88
C GLU A 472 -3.28 -16.26 7.84
N ILE A 473 -4.29 -16.11 6.99
CA ILE A 473 -5.33 -17.13 6.82
C ILE A 473 -4.74 -18.41 6.22
N GLU A 474 -3.86 -18.30 5.23
CA GLU A 474 -3.21 -19.46 4.62
C GLU A 474 -2.31 -20.18 5.61
N LEU A 475 -1.51 -19.44 6.38
CA LEU A 475 -0.69 -20.01 7.45
C LEU A 475 -1.54 -20.74 8.50
N GLN A 476 -2.68 -20.13 8.89
CA GLN A 476 -3.61 -20.75 9.82
C GLN A 476 -4.22 -22.03 9.23
N ARG A 477 -4.62 -22.02 7.96
CA ARG A 477 -5.14 -23.21 7.27
C ARG A 477 -4.11 -24.32 7.13
N GLU A 478 -2.87 -23.98 6.79
CA GLU A 478 -1.78 -24.95 6.73
C GLU A 478 -1.47 -25.53 8.11
N ARG A 479 -1.51 -24.71 9.16
CA ARG A 479 -1.37 -25.17 10.55
C ARG A 479 -2.50 -26.12 10.95
N GLU A 480 -3.75 -25.78 10.65
CA GLU A 480 -4.93 -26.63 10.91
C GLU A 480 -4.86 -27.94 10.12
N ARG A 481 -4.46 -27.88 8.85
CA ARG A 481 -4.29 -29.06 7.98
C ARG A 481 -3.18 -29.97 8.49
N ALA A 482 -2.04 -29.42 8.88
CA ALA A 482 -0.93 -30.17 9.46
C ALA A 482 -1.34 -30.83 10.79
N GLN A 483 -2.03 -30.09 11.66
CA GLN A 483 -2.54 -30.62 12.93
C GLN A 483 -3.54 -31.77 12.70
N PHE A 484 -4.50 -31.58 11.80
CA PHE A 484 -5.47 -32.62 11.44
C PHE A 484 -4.79 -33.87 10.87
N ALA A 485 -3.79 -33.71 9.99
CA ALA A 485 -3.05 -34.84 9.43
C ALA A 485 -2.30 -35.64 10.50
N MET A 486 -1.67 -34.97 11.47
CA MET A 486 -1.00 -35.61 12.59
C MET A 486 -1.98 -36.36 13.50
N ASP A 487 -3.11 -35.73 13.84
CA ASP A 487 -4.12 -36.32 14.71
C ASP A 487 -4.80 -37.52 14.03
N ALA A 488 -5.15 -37.41 12.74
CA ALA A 488 -5.76 -38.50 11.97
C ALA A 488 -4.81 -39.68 11.76
N ALA A 489 -3.51 -39.43 11.63
CA ALA A 489 -2.49 -40.48 11.55
C ALA A 489 -2.12 -41.07 12.93
N GLY A 490 -2.69 -40.54 14.02
CA GLY A 490 -2.41 -40.99 15.38
C GLY A 490 -0.96 -40.73 15.83
N VAL A 491 -0.30 -39.73 15.24
CA VAL A 491 1.11 -39.43 15.49
C VAL A 491 1.28 -38.58 16.75
N GLY A 492 2.08 -39.06 17.71
CA GLY A 492 2.48 -38.31 18.89
C GLY A 492 3.73 -37.48 18.61
N ILE A 493 3.73 -36.21 19.01
CA ILE A 493 4.89 -35.33 18.93
C ILE A 493 5.56 -35.28 20.30
N TRP A 494 6.88 -35.33 20.31
CA TRP A 494 7.65 -35.18 21.54
C TRP A 494 8.82 -34.24 21.32
N GLU A 495 9.11 -33.48 22.37
CA GLU A 495 10.26 -32.60 22.47
C GLU A 495 10.98 -32.90 23.79
N ARG A 496 12.30 -32.99 23.71
CA ARG A 496 13.17 -33.19 24.87
C ARG A 496 14.19 -32.07 24.91
N ASP A 497 14.01 -31.13 25.83
CA ASP A 497 15.01 -30.07 26.06
C ASP A 497 16.22 -30.72 26.76
N LEU A 498 17.40 -30.60 26.13
CA LEU A 498 18.63 -31.23 26.59
C LEU A 498 19.31 -30.48 27.75
N ARG A 499 18.88 -29.25 28.03
CA ARG A 499 19.41 -28.42 29.12
C ARG A 499 18.55 -28.54 30.37
N ASP A 500 17.25 -28.71 30.18
CA ASP A 500 16.25 -28.77 31.25
C ASP A 500 15.14 -29.75 30.87
N ASP A 501 15.29 -31.02 31.29
CA ASP A 501 14.38 -32.10 30.90
C ASP A 501 12.94 -31.85 31.43
N ALA A 502 12.75 -30.96 32.41
CA ALA A 502 11.44 -30.54 32.91
C ALA A 502 10.66 -29.67 31.91
N LYS A 503 11.34 -29.08 30.91
CA LYS A 503 10.74 -28.36 29.79
C LYS A 503 10.44 -29.25 28.58
N SER A 504 10.62 -30.56 28.71
CA SER A 504 10.20 -31.53 27.69
C SER A 504 8.69 -31.45 27.48
N TYR A 505 8.27 -31.62 26.24
CA TYR A 505 6.86 -31.52 25.83
C TYR A 505 6.41 -32.81 25.14
N TRP A 506 5.17 -33.21 25.38
CA TRP A 506 4.46 -34.25 24.65
C TRP A 506 3.14 -33.68 24.14
N SER A 507 2.78 -33.97 22.88
CA SER A 507 1.42 -33.69 22.41
C SER A 507 0.43 -34.63 23.08
N ALA A 508 -0.86 -34.26 23.11
CA ALA A 508 -1.92 -35.10 23.68
C ALA A 508 -1.91 -36.54 23.12
N GLN A 509 -1.63 -36.69 21.83
CA GLN A 509 -1.53 -38.00 21.19
C GLN A 509 -0.33 -38.82 21.70
N MET A 510 0.78 -38.18 22.07
CA MET A 510 1.95 -38.86 22.63
C MET A 510 1.67 -39.46 24.02
N TYR A 511 0.84 -38.80 24.84
CA TYR A 511 0.34 -39.39 26.09
C TYR A 511 -0.48 -40.66 25.81
N ARG A 512 -1.43 -40.58 24.86
CA ARG A 512 -2.29 -41.72 24.48
C ARG A 512 -1.50 -42.91 23.94
N LEU A 513 -0.47 -42.68 23.10
CA LEU A 513 0.41 -43.75 22.59
C LEU A 513 1.16 -44.51 23.70
N ARG A 514 1.26 -43.93 24.89
CA ARG A 514 1.90 -44.53 26.07
C ARG A 514 0.90 -44.95 27.14
N GLY A 515 -0.40 -44.88 26.85
CA GLY A 515 -1.47 -45.27 27.77
C GLY A 515 -1.75 -44.27 28.89
N PHE A 516 -1.30 -43.02 28.75
CA PHE A 516 -1.54 -41.96 29.73
C PHE A 516 -2.63 -40.98 29.27
N ASP A 517 -3.24 -40.31 30.25
CA ASP A 517 -4.14 -39.18 30.01
C ASP A 517 -3.32 -37.94 29.61
N PRO A 518 -3.74 -37.16 28.58
CA PRO A 518 -3.11 -35.89 28.23
C PRO A 518 -3.01 -34.86 29.37
N ASP A 519 -3.92 -34.94 30.35
CA ASP A 519 -3.96 -34.06 31.52
C ASP A 519 -3.18 -34.63 32.72
N ASP A 520 -2.34 -35.65 32.52
CA ASP A 520 -1.51 -36.23 33.58
C ASP A 520 -0.54 -35.17 34.14
N PRO A 521 -0.59 -34.90 35.46
CA PRO A 521 0.20 -33.82 36.07
C PRO A 521 1.69 -34.17 36.23
N ARG A 522 2.09 -35.42 35.99
CA ARG A 522 3.48 -35.86 36.15
C ARG A 522 4.36 -35.30 35.04
N PRO A 523 5.63 -34.95 35.32
CA PRO A 523 6.55 -34.47 34.29
C PRO A 523 6.78 -35.51 33.19
N VAL A 524 6.89 -35.03 31.94
CA VAL A 524 7.16 -35.87 30.74
C VAL A 524 8.38 -36.78 30.93
N ALA A 525 9.43 -36.29 31.60
CA ALA A 525 10.63 -37.08 31.90
C ALA A 525 10.33 -38.34 32.71
N GLN A 526 9.49 -38.21 33.76
CA GLN A 526 9.06 -39.31 34.61
C GLN A 526 8.16 -40.29 33.84
N LEU A 527 7.18 -39.78 33.10
CA LEU A 527 6.26 -40.60 32.30
C LEU A 527 7.01 -41.42 31.23
N ARG A 528 8.04 -40.82 30.62
CA ARG A 528 8.91 -41.49 29.65
C ARG A 528 9.69 -42.63 30.29
N GLU A 529 10.22 -42.44 31.49
CA GLU A 529 11.01 -43.45 32.20
C GLU A 529 10.16 -44.67 32.58
N ILE A 530 8.96 -44.45 33.12
CA ILE A 530 8.08 -45.55 33.58
C ILE A 530 7.40 -46.32 32.43
N SER A 531 7.26 -45.70 31.25
CA SER A 531 6.56 -46.33 30.11
C SER A 531 7.48 -46.99 29.09
N ASN A 532 8.80 -46.78 29.14
CA ASN A 532 9.71 -47.51 28.27
C ASN A 532 9.90 -48.94 28.78
N HIS A 533 9.93 -49.92 27.87
CA HIS A 533 10.21 -51.29 28.25
C HIS A 533 11.63 -51.42 28.84
N PRO A 534 11.82 -52.12 29.98
CA PRO A 534 13.12 -52.20 30.68
C PRO A 534 14.29 -52.64 29.78
N ASP A 535 14.07 -53.65 28.93
CA ASP A 535 15.09 -54.16 28.00
C ASP A 535 15.53 -53.16 26.93
N ASP A 536 14.68 -52.19 26.59
CA ASP A 536 14.96 -51.22 25.52
C ASP A 536 15.69 -49.98 26.07
N VAL A 537 15.61 -49.71 27.38
CA VAL A 537 16.20 -48.51 28.01
C VAL A 537 17.71 -48.34 27.71
N PRO A 538 18.57 -49.38 27.80
CA PRO A 538 20.00 -49.24 27.47
C PRO A 538 20.24 -48.85 26.02
N MET A 539 19.49 -49.45 25.09
CA MET A 539 19.57 -49.16 23.66
C MET A 539 19.14 -47.71 23.37
N LEU A 540 18.00 -47.28 23.94
CA LEU A 540 17.47 -45.92 23.75
C LEU A 540 18.46 -44.84 24.21
N ARG A 541 19.15 -45.08 25.34
CA ARG A 541 20.19 -44.18 25.85
C ARG A 541 21.35 -44.06 24.85
N GLN A 542 21.85 -45.19 24.35
CA GLN A 542 22.97 -45.21 23.41
C GLN A 542 22.61 -44.52 22.08
N LEU A 543 21.40 -44.75 21.56
CA LEU A 543 20.92 -44.08 20.34
C LEU A 543 20.85 -42.56 20.53
N ALA A 544 20.39 -42.09 21.70
CA ALA A 544 20.29 -40.67 21.99
C ALA A 544 21.69 -40.03 22.05
N GLU A 545 22.64 -40.68 22.73
CA GLU A 545 24.04 -40.23 22.80
C GLU A 545 24.69 -40.13 21.42
N ARG A 546 24.53 -41.16 20.57
CA ARG A 546 25.07 -41.16 19.21
C ARG A 546 24.45 -40.06 18.35
N HIS A 547 23.14 -39.85 18.42
CA HIS A 547 22.48 -38.79 17.69
C HIS A 547 22.94 -37.39 18.12
N ILE A 548 23.04 -37.16 19.43
CA ILE A 548 23.48 -35.88 20.01
C ILE A 548 24.94 -35.58 19.62
N ALA A 549 25.83 -36.57 19.81
CA ALA A 549 27.26 -36.40 19.62
C ALA A 549 27.70 -36.41 18.14
N ARG A 550 27.06 -37.25 17.30
CA ARG A 550 27.51 -37.53 15.92
C ARG A 550 26.49 -37.15 14.84
N GLY A 551 25.26 -36.81 15.22
CA GLY A 551 24.20 -36.48 14.26
C GLY A 551 23.61 -37.69 13.50
N GLU A 552 23.88 -38.92 13.94
CA GLU A 552 23.35 -40.14 13.31
C GLU A 552 21.81 -40.18 13.35
N PRO A 553 21.07 -40.65 12.33
CA PRO A 553 19.61 -40.60 12.30
C PRO A 553 18.95 -41.22 13.55
N TYR A 554 18.05 -40.47 14.22
CA TYR A 554 17.31 -40.97 15.39
C TYR A 554 16.02 -41.67 14.95
N THR A 555 16.15 -42.80 14.25
CA THR A 555 15.02 -43.62 13.79
C THR A 555 15.15 -45.04 14.35
N HIS A 556 14.15 -45.50 15.08
CA HIS A 556 14.13 -46.85 15.66
C HIS A 556 12.71 -47.27 16.03
N GLU A 557 12.56 -48.53 16.42
CA GLU A 557 11.34 -49.08 16.99
C GLU A 557 11.59 -49.34 18.47
N LEU A 558 10.60 -49.05 19.32
CA LEU A 558 10.70 -49.30 20.76
C LEU A 558 9.42 -49.91 21.31
N ARG A 559 9.58 -50.69 22.37
CA ARG A 559 8.47 -51.18 23.17
C ARG A 559 8.14 -50.19 24.28
N VAL A 560 6.86 -49.92 24.43
CA VAL A 560 6.31 -49.19 25.57
C VAL A 560 5.36 -50.09 26.35
N VAL A 561 5.38 -49.92 27.67
CA VAL A 561 4.52 -50.62 28.61
C VAL A 561 3.47 -49.64 29.06
N TRP A 562 2.21 -49.96 28.78
CA TRP A 562 1.08 -49.17 29.26
C TRP A 562 0.83 -49.41 30.75
N PRO A 563 0.09 -48.52 31.45
CA PRO A 563 -0.19 -48.69 32.88
C PRO A 563 -0.90 -50.00 33.25
N ASP A 564 -1.59 -50.64 32.31
CA ASP A 564 -2.24 -51.96 32.47
C ASP A 564 -1.26 -53.14 32.35
N GLY A 565 0.02 -52.87 32.07
CA GLY A 565 1.07 -53.87 31.87
C GLY A 565 1.16 -54.41 30.45
N SER A 566 0.28 -53.99 29.53
CA SER A 566 0.34 -54.43 28.14
C SER A 566 1.51 -53.79 27.38
N VAL A 567 2.11 -54.56 26.47
CA VAL A 567 3.26 -54.10 25.66
C VAL A 567 2.77 -53.68 24.28
N HIS A 568 3.14 -52.46 23.90
CA HIS A 568 2.85 -51.86 22.60
C HIS A 568 4.15 -51.45 21.92
N TRP A 569 4.14 -51.37 20.59
CA TRP A 569 5.29 -51.01 19.79
C TRP A 569 5.10 -49.66 19.14
N LEU A 570 6.08 -48.78 19.31
CA LEU A 570 6.11 -47.47 18.66
C LEU A 570 7.27 -47.40 17.67
N GLY A 571 7.00 -46.91 16.47
CA GLY A 571 8.03 -46.40 15.57
C GLY A 571 8.35 -44.97 15.94
N THR A 572 9.63 -44.60 16.01
CA THR A 572 10.06 -43.24 16.31
C THR A 572 11.00 -42.68 15.26
N ARG A 573 10.86 -41.38 15.00
CA ARG A 573 11.75 -40.59 14.14
C ARG A 573 11.97 -39.24 14.79
N GLY A 574 13.22 -38.85 15.00
CA GLY A 574 13.55 -37.55 15.56
C GLY A 574 14.84 -36.96 15.02
N HIS A 575 15.07 -35.70 15.35
CA HIS A 575 16.31 -35.00 15.08
C HIS A 575 16.63 -33.98 16.20
N ALA A 576 17.88 -33.56 16.28
CA ALA A 576 18.36 -32.58 17.24
C ALA A 576 18.38 -31.19 16.60
N ALA A 577 17.58 -30.27 17.13
CA ALA A 577 17.73 -28.85 16.84
C ALA A 577 18.95 -28.31 17.58
N ARG A 578 19.81 -27.60 16.84
CA ARG A 578 21.10 -27.08 17.31
C ARG A 578 21.07 -25.56 17.30
N ASP A 579 21.85 -24.95 18.18
CA ASP A 579 22.06 -23.49 18.16
C ASP A 579 22.99 -23.05 17.02
N ALA A 580 23.21 -21.74 16.91
CA ALA A 580 24.10 -21.15 15.91
C ALA A 580 25.57 -21.62 16.02
N TYR A 581 25.96 -22.20 17.15
CA TYR A 581 27.30 -22.75 17.40
C TYR A 581 27.35 -24.28 17.22
N GLY A 582 26.26 -24.90 16.74
CA GLY A 582 26.15 -26.33 16.49
C GLY A 582 25.88 -27.19 17.74
N LYS A 583 25.70 -26.58 18.91
CA LYS A 583 25.39 -27.29 20.15
C LYS A 583 23.93 -27.75 20.14
N PRO A 584 23.64 -29.03 20.41
CA PRO A 584 22.27 -29.55 20.43
C PRO A 584 21.52 -29.00 21.64
N LEU A 585 20.35 -28.40 21.40
CA LEU A 585 19.48 -27.80 22.42
C LEU A 585 18.24 -28.63 22.71
N LEU A 586 17.65 -29.22 21.67
CA LEU A 586 16.34 -29.86 21.71
C LEU A 586 16.38 -31.11 20.83
N LEU A 587 15.89 -32.25 21.30
CA LEU A 587 15.47 -33.32 20.38
C LEU A 587 13.98 -33.19 20.15
N ILE A 588 13.58 -33.15 18.90
CA ILE A 588 12.18 -33.15 18.49
C ILE A 588 11.93 -34.34 17.58
N GLY A 589 10.78 -34.98 17.75
CA GLY A 589 10.42 -36.12 16.93
C GLY A 589 8.97 -36.51 17.03
N ILE A 590 8.67 -37.59 16.33
CA ILE A 590 7.35 -38.20 16.26
C ILE A 590 7.41 -39.66 16.67
N ASN A 591 6.32 -40.13 17.26
CA ASN A 591 6.04 -41.55 17.49
C ASN A 591 4.72 -41.93 16.82
N PHE A 592 4.63 -43.15 16.32
CA PHE A 592 3.41 -43.72 15.76
C PHE A 592 3.32 -45.20 16.13
N ASP A 593 2.09 -45.70 16.29
CA ASP A 593 1.84 -47.08 16.69
C ASP A 593 2.14 -48.06 15.54
N ILE A 594 2.91 -49.11 15.83
CA ILE A 594 3.24 -50.20 14.92
C ILE A 594 2.91 -51.58 15.53
N THR A 595 2.11 -51.60 16.60
CA THR A 595 1.76 -52.80 17.37
C THR A 595 1.05 -53.84 16.50
N GLU A 596 0.07 -53.42 15.70
CA GLU A 596 -0.66 -54.31 14.80
C GLU A 596 0.28 -54.95 13.78
N ARG A 597 1.14 -54.15 13.14
CA ARG A 597 2.16 -54.64 12.20
C ARG A 597 3.05 -55.71 12.84
N LYS A 598 3.53 -55.49 14.07
CA LYS A 598 4.35 -56.45 14.79
C LYS A 598 3.60 -57.73 15.17
N ARG A 599 2.32 -57.62 15.54
CA ARG A 599 1.46 -58.79 15.80
C ARG A 599 1.24 -59.61 14.54
N SER A 600 0.99 -58.97 13.40
CA SER A 600 0.83 -59.65 12.11
C SER A 600 2.11 -60.35 11.65
N GLU A 601 3.27 -59.70 11.83
CA GLU A 601 4.58 -60.29 11.52
C GLU A 601 4.85 -61.54 12.36
N ALA A 602 4.54 -61.51 13.66
CA ALA A 602 4.68 -62.66 14.55
C ALA A 602 3.74 -63.82 14.17
N LEU A 603 2.47 -63.54 13.85
CA LEU A 603 1.51 -64.56 13.41
C LEU A 603 1.91 -65.22 12.09
N TRP A 604 2.44 -64.42 11.15
CA TRP A 604 2.90 -64.94 9.87
C TRP A 604 4.08 -65.92 10.04
N LEU A 605 5.05 -65.57 10.89
CA LEU A 605 6.17 -66.44 11.22
C LEU A 605 5.71 -67.76 11.87
N ASP A 606 4.72 -67.71 12.75
CA ASP A 606 4.20 -68.91 13.42
C ASP A 606 3.46 -69.84 12.42
N LYS A 607 2.66 -69.26 11.53
CA LYS A 607 1.99 -69.99 10.44
C LYS A 607 3.01 -70.73 9.56
N GLN A 608 4.12 -70.08 9.18
CA GLN A 608 5.16 -70.73 8.38
C GLN A 608 5.79 -71.92 9.09
N ARG A 609 6.00 -71.84 10.41
CA ARG A 609 6.55 -72.96 11.19
C ARG A 609 5.61 -74.17 11.21
N ILE A 610 4.31 -73.93 11.38
CA ILE A 610 3.29 -74.98 11.37
C ILE A 610 3.22 -75.64 9.98
N GLU A 611 3.21 -74.86 8.91
CA GLU A 611 3.17 -75.38 7.53
C GLU A 611 4.41 -76.21 7.20
N GLN A 612 5.60 -75.75 7.60
CA GLN A 612 6.85 -76.49 7.39
C GLN A 612 6.85 -77.83 8.15
N ALA A 613 6.39 -77.83 9.41
CA ALA A 613 6.28 -79.04 10.22
C ALA A 613 5.29 -80.05 9.61
N SER A 614 4.15 -79.55 9.09
CA SER A 614 3.15 -80.38 8.41
C SER A 614 3.71 -81.05 7.15
N ARG A 615 4.36 -80.30 6.26
CA ARG A 615 4.96 -80.84 5.02
C ARG A 615 6.03 -81.90 5.30
N ALA A 616 6.90 -81.65 6.28
CA ALA A 616 7.95 -82.59 6.67
C ALA A 616 7.37 -83.94 7.14
N LYS A 617 6.25 -83.92 7.88
CA LYS A 617 5.55 -85.13 8.32
C LYS A 617 5.04 -85.95 7.12
N SER A 618 4.48 -85.30 6.11
CA SER A 618 3.90 -85.96 4.93
C SER A 618 4.96 -86.59 4.02
N GLU A 619 6.05 -85.86 3.76
CA GLU A 619 7.17 -86.38 2.96
C GLU A 619 7.84 -87.59 3.62
N PHE A 620 7.98 -87.56 4.95
CA PHE A 620 8.49 -88.69 5.71
C PHE A 620 7.63 -89.95 5.53
N MET A 621 6.29 -89.82 5.64
CA MET A 621 5.38 -90.96 5.51
C MET A 621 5.40 -91.56 4.10
N ALA A 622 5.41 -90.72 3.06
CA ALA A 622 5.47 -91.17 1.66
C ALA A 622 6.75 -91.99 1.38
N ARG A 623 7.90 -91.55 1.93
CA ARG A 623 9.18 -92.26 1.78
C ARG A 623 9.18 -93.62 2.46
N VAL A 624 8.71 -93.67 3.72
CA VAL A 624 8.64 -94.92 4.50
C VAL A 624 7.79 -95.97 3.78
N SER A 625 6.67 -95.59 3.18
CA SER A 625 5.84 -96.54 2.44
C SER A 625 6.54 -97.13 1.21
N HIS A 626 7.21 -96.30 0.40
CA HIS A 626 7.94 -96.79 -0.77
C HIS A 626 9.03 -97.80 -0.37
N GLU A 627 9.74 -97.53 0.74
CA GLU A 627 10.77 -98.42 1.27
C GLU A 627 10.21 -99.71 1.87
N LEU A 628 8.97 -99.72 2.39
CA LEU A 628 8.34 -100.94 2.88
C LEU A 628 7.68 -101.77 1.76
N ARG A 629 7.11 -101.14 0.73
CA ARG A 629 6.48 -101.85 -0.41
C ARG A 629 7.49 -102.69 -1.18
N THR A 630 8.68 -102.15 -1.42
CA THR A 630 9.71 -102.77 -2.25
C THR A 630 10.15 -104.17 -1.73
N PRO A 631 10.59 -104.34 -0.47
CA PRO A 631 10.95 -105.65 0.06
C PRO A 631 9.74 -106.58 0.18
N MET A 632 8.55 -106.05 0.47
CA MET A 632 7.34 -106.87 0.57
C MET A 632 6.92 -107.46 -0.77
N ASN A 633 6.99 -106.68 -1.85
CA ASN A 633 6.74 -107.19 -3.20
C ASN A 633 7.74 -108.27 -3.61
N ALA A 634 9.01 -108.16 -3.18
CA ALA A 634 10.01 -109.20 -3.40
C ALA A 634 9.68 -110.49 -2.63
N VAL A 635 9.32 -110.39 -1.33
CA VAL A 635 8.91 -111.55 -0.51
C VAL A 635 7.68 -112.25 -1.10
N LEU A 636 6.69 -111.48 -1.59
CA LEU A 636 5.51 -112.02 -2.26
C LEU A 636 5.84 -112.64 -3.63
N GLY A 637 6.72 -112.02 -4.41
CA GLY A 637 7.15 -112.55 -5.71
C GLY A 637 7.86 -113.90 -5.58
N PHE A 638 8.79 -114.03 -4.64
CA PHE A 638 9.49 -115.29 -4.39
C PHE A 638 8.55 -116.36 -3.81
N SER A 639 7.62 -116.01 -2.93
CA SER A 639 6.65 -116.99 -2.41
C SER A 639 5.72 -117.50 -3.51
N GLN A 640 5.32 -116.65 -4.45
CA GLN A 640 4.54 -117.04 -5.64
C GLN A 640 5.32 -117.94 -6.59
N LEU A 641 6.59 -117.61 -6.88
CA LEU A 641 7.45 -118.44 -7.72
C LEU A 641 7.61 -119.85 -7.14
N LEU A 642 7.87 -119.95 -5.83
CA LEU A 642 7.96 -121.25 -5.13
C LEU A 642 6.65 -122.04 -5.13
N LEU A 643 5.49 -121.36 -5.15
CA LEU A 643 4.18 -122.01 -5.28
C LEU A 643 3.88 -122.48 -6.71
N GLN A 644 4.51 -121.88 -7.72
CA GLN A 644 4.30 -122.17 -9.14
C GLN A 644 5.41 -123.02 -9.77
N ASP A 645 6.47 -123.36 -9.02
CA ASP A 645 7.56 -124.19 -9.51
C ASP A 645 7.08 -125.61 -9.82
N ARG A 646 7.22 -125.99 -11.10
CA ARG A 646 6.80 -127.28 -11.63
C ARG A 646 7.85 -128.37 -11.45
N ASN A 647 9.11 -128.02 -11.27
CA ASN A 647 10.20 -128.99 -11.13
C ASN A 647 10.40 -129.42 -9.68
N GLU A 648 10.12 -128.53 -8.73
CA GLU A 648 10.32 -128.78 -7.30
C GLU A 648 9.07 -128.34 -6.51
N SER A 649 7.97 -129.06 -6.72
CA SER A 649 6.70 -128.71 -6.08
C SER A 649 6.79 -128.82 -4.55
N PRO A 650 6.41 -127.76 -3.80
CA PRO A 650 6.54 -127.75 -2.35
C PRO A 650 5.69 -128.83 -1.71
N THR A 651 6.19 -129.44 -0.63
CA THR A 651 5.40 -130.38 0.18
C THR A 651 4.12 -129.71 0.68
N PRO A 652 3.05 -130.46 1.03
CA PRO A 652 1.80 -129.88 1.51
C PRO A 652 1.98 -128.88 2.67
N ARG A 653 2.89 -129.17 3.61
CA ARG A 653 3.25 -128.27 4.72
C ARG A 653 4.02 -127.02 4.26
N GLN A 654 4.92 -127.14 3.28
CA GLN A 654 5.64 -125.98 2.72
C GLN A 654 4.69 -125.08 1.92
N ARG A 655 3.77 -125.68 1.15
CA ARG A 655 2.74 -124.96 0.41
C ARG A 655 1.83 -124.16 1.34
N GLU A 656 1.37 -124.77 2.44
CA GLU A 656 0.59 -124.08 3.48
C GLU A 656 1.33 -122.89 4.08
N ARG A 657 2.62 -123.06 4.44
CA ARG A 657 3.46 -121.96 4.94
C ARG A 657 3.67 -120.84 3.93
N LEU A 658 3.89 -121.18 2.65
CA LEU A 658 4.05 -120.20 1.58
C LEU A 658 2.76 -119.41 1.34
N LEU A 659 1.59 -120.07 1.37
CA LEU A 659 0.29 -119.42 1.30
C LEU A 659 0.04 -118.50 2.51
N HIS A 660 0.50 -118.88 3.71
CA HIS A 660 0.48 -118.00 4.88
C HIS A 660 1.38 -116.77 4.71
N ILE A 661 2.61 -116.92 4.21
CA ILE A 661 3.52 -115.80 3.91
C ILE A 661 2.89 -114.87 2.87
N GLU A 662 2.31 -115.43 1.81
CA GLU A 662 1.67 -114.65 0.76
C GLU A 662 0.45 -113.88 1.30
N THR A 663 -0.35 -114.51 2.15
CA THR A 663 -1.52 -113.88 2.78
C THR A 663 -1.10 -112.77 3.74
N ALA A 664 -0.12 -113.03 4.60
CA ALA A 664 0.40 -112.05 5.55
C ALA A 664 1.07 -110.87 4.84
N GLY A 665 1.84 -111.12 3.78
CA GLY A 665 2.51 -110.06 3.03
C GLY A 665 1.56 -109.17 2.24
N ARG A 666 0.54 -109.76 1.60
CA ARG A 666 -0.55 -108.99 0.97
C ARG A 666 -1.30 -108.14 1.98
N HIS A 667 -1.52 -108.67 3.18
CA HIS A 667 -2.20 -107.93 4.25
C HIS A 667 -1.37 -106.72 4.74
N LEU A 668 -0.05 -106.87 4.90
CA LEU A 668 0.83 -105.79 5.30
C LEU A 668 0.91 -104.66 4.24
N LEU A 669 0.96 -105.02 2.95
CA LEU A 669 0.91 -104.03 1.87
C LEU A 669 -0.39 -103.21 1.92
N ALA A 670 -1.53 -103.89 2.11
CA ALA A 670 -2.82 -103.20 2.23
C ALA A 670 -2.86 -102.26 3.47
N LEU A 671 -2.27 -102.66 4.61
CA LEU A 671 -2.14 -101.81 5.79
C LEU A 671 -1.30 -100.55 5.51
N ILE A 672 -0.17 -100.71 4.81
CA ILE A 672 0.71 -99.61 4.45
C ILE A 672 0.00 -98.63 3.51
N ASP A 673 -0.73 -99.15 2.52
CA ASP A 673 -1.49 -98.35 1.57
C ASP A 673 -2.61 -97.56 2.25
N ASP A 674 -3.34 -98.19 3.17
CA ASP A 674 -4.41 -97.53 3.92
C ASP A 674 -3.90 -96.45 4.88
N VAL A 675 -2.77 -96.69 5.57
CA VAL A 675 -2.13 -95.67 6.45
C VAL A 675 -1.63 -94.48 5.64
N LEU A 676 -1.07 -94.73 4.46
CA LEU A 676 -0.66 -93.66 3.55
C LEU A 676 -1.83 -92.86 3.03
N ASP A 677 -2.92 -93.53 2.65
CA ASP A 677 -4.12 -92.87 2.17
C ASP A 677 -4.68 -91.96 3.28
N LEU A 678 -4.72 -92.44 4.52
CA LEU A 678 -5.11 -91.63 5.67
C LEU A 678 -4.17 -90.43 5.90
N ALA A 679 -2.85 -90.65 5.90
CA ALA A 679 -1.86 -89.58 6.10
C ALA A 679 -1.90 -88.53 4.96
N SER A 680 -2.16 -88.97 3.73
CA SER A 680 -2.30 -88.07 2.58
C SER A 680 -3.60 -87.26 2.65
N ILE A 681 -4.69 -87.87 3.15
CA ILE A 681 -5.97 -87.17 3.38
C ILE A 681 -5.84 -86.12 4.50
N GLU A 682 -5.03 -86.36 5.53
CA GLU A 682 -4.78 -85.38 6.59
C GLU A 682 -3.83 -84.26 6.17
N ALA A 683 -2.88 -84.56 5.29
CA ALA A 683 -1.83 -83.62 4.86
C ALA A 683 -2.23 -82.69 3.72
N ASP A 684 -3.10 -83.16 2.81
CA ASP A 684 -3.43 -82.42 1.59
C ASP A 684 -4.54 -81.40 1.87
N ASP A 685 -4.14 -80.16 2.15
CA ASP A 685 -5.03 -79.01 2.37
C ASP A 685 -5.66 -78.48 1.06
N ARG A 686 -5.35 -79.13 -0.08
CA ARG A 686 -5.98 -78.82 -1.36
C ARG A 686 -7.46 -79.23 -1.34
N PRO A 687 -8.36 -78.42 -1.90
CA PRO A 687 -9.76 -78.80 -2.06
C PRO A 687 -9.85 -80.02 -2.99
N LEU A 688 -10.62 -81.04 -2.56
CA LEU A 688 -10.95 -82.20 -3.40
C LEU A 688 -11.67 -81.70 -4.67
N ALA A 689 -11.46 -82.38 -5.79
CA ALA A 689 -12.14 -82.01 -7.04
C ALA A 689 -13.67 -82.15 -6.84
N SER A 690 -14.40 -81.04 -6.92
CA SER A 690 -15.86 -81.04 -6.72
C SER A 690 -16.56 -80.98 -8.07
N GLU A 691 -16.95 -82.13 -8.60
CA GLU A 691 -17.66 -82.25 -9.87
C GLU A 691 -19.05 -82.90 -9.68
N PRO A 692 -20.02 -82.68 -10.59
CA PRO A 692 -21.27 -83.43 -10.61
C PRO A 692 -20.99 -84.91 -10.94
N VAL A 693 -21.26 -85.80 -9.99
CA VAL A 693 -21.06 -87.24 -10.14
C VAL A 693 -22.39 -87.98 -10.07
N PRO A 694 -22.87 -88.57 -11.19
CA PRO A 694 -24.04 -89.45 -11.18
C PRO A 694 -23.77 -90.73 -10.38
N LEU A 695 -24.63 -91.02 -9.39
CA LEU A 695 -24.43 -92.16 -8.47
C LEU A 695 -24.45 -93.51 -9.20
N ALA A 696 -25.32 -93.66 -10.21
CA ALA A 696 -25.43 -94.88 -11.00
C ALA A 696 -24.10 -95.25 -11.70
N GLY A 697 -23.37 -94.25 -12.20
CA GLY A 697 -22.10 -94.47 -12.91
C GLY A 697 -21.01 -95.01 -11.99
N VAL A 698 -20.84 -94.40 -10.81
CA VAL A 698 -19.83 -94.85 -9.83
C VAL A 698 -20.21 -96.20 -9.22
N ALA A 699 -21.51 -96.44 -9.02
CA ALA A 699 -21.99 -97.73 -8.52
C ALA A 699 -21.81 -98.87 -9.52
N CYS A 700 -22.00 -98.61 -10.82
CA CYS A 700 -21.73 -99.60 -11.86
C CYS A 700 -20.26 -100.03 -11.83
N ASP A 701 -19.34 -99.06 -11.81
CA ASP A 701 -17.90 -99.32 -11.72
C ASP A 701 -17.61 -100.17 -10.45
N ALA A 702 -18.04 -99.73 -9.27
CA ALA A 702 -17.75 -100.43 -8.02
C ALA A 702 -18.35 -101.85 -7.94
N LEU A 703 -19.56 -102.07 -8.46
CA LEU A 703 -20.19 -103.39 -8.51
C LEU A 703 -19.39 -104.38 -9.37
N GLN A 704 -18.86 -103.95 -10.51
CA GLN A 704 -18.03 -104.79 -11.37
C GLN A 704 -16.75 -105.23 -10.65
N TRP A 705 -16.11 -104.30 -9.92
CA TRP A 705 -14.91 -104.60 -9.13
C TRP A 705 -15.18 -105.64 -8.02
N VAL A 706 -16.33 -105.56 -7.35
CA VAL A 706 -16.64 -106.42 -6.18
C VAL A 706 -17.34 -107.73 -6.57
N ALA A 707 -17.84 -107.87 -7.81
CA ALA A 707 -18.58 -109.05 -8.28
C ALA A 707 -17.83 -110.38 -8.07
N SER A 708 -16.54 -110.43 -8.40
CA SER A 708 -15.71 -111.65 -8.22
C SER A 708 -15.52 -112.02 -6.75
N LEU A 709 -15.49 -111.02 -5.85
CA LEU A 709 -15.41 -111.24 -4.42
C LEU A 709 -16.75 -111.78 -3.88
N ALA A 710 -17.87 -111.19 -4.29
CA ALA A 710 -19.21 -111.65 -3.91
C ALA A 710 -19.45 -113.10 -4.32
N GLN A 711 -19.06 -113.49 -5.55
CA GLN A 711 -19.17 -114.87 -6.02
C GLN A 711 -18.34 -115.85 -5.19
N ARG A 712 -17.08 -115.49 -4.86
CA ARG A 712 -16.21 -116.33 -4.02
C ARG A 712 -16.74 -116.52 -2.59
N HIS A 713 -17.41 -115.50 -2.05
CA HIS A 713 -18.02 -115.56 -0.71
C HIS A 713 -19.45 -116.11 -0.72
N GLY A 714 -20.00 -116.47 -1.89
CA GLY A 714 -21.37 -116.99 -2.02
C GLY A 714 -22.44 -115.97 -1.66
N VAL A 715 -22.19 -114.68 -1.89
CA VAL A 715 -23.09 -113.56 -1.58
C VAL A 715 -23.79 -113.09 -2.85
N THR A 716 -25.12 -112.98 -2.81
CA THR A 716 -25.93 -112.50 -3.93
C THR A 716 -25.90 -110.97 -3.97
N MET A 717 -25.37 -110.41 -5.05
CA MET A 717 -25.33 -108.97 -5.27
C MET A 717 -25.93 -108.66 -6.65
N PRO A 718 -27.01 -107.87 -6.74
CA PRO A 718 -27.56 -107.46 -8.03
C PRO A 718 -26.51 -106.68 -8.83
N ALA A 719 -26.29 -107.06 -10.09
CA ALA A 719 -25.31 -106.42 -10.97
C ALA A 719 -25.81 -105.10 -11.57
N ASP A 720 -27.07 -104.74 -11.34
CA ASP A 720 -27.72 -103.61 -11.98
C ASP A 720 -27.72 -102.36 -11.07
N ALA A 721 -26.92 -101.36 -11.44
CA ALA A 721 -26.86 -100.04 -10.80
C ALA A 721 -27.84 -99.03 -11.42
N THR A 722 -28.56 -99.37 -12.50
CA THR A 722 -29.41 -98.41 -13.25
C THR A 722 -30.62 -97.93 -12.46
N ALA A 723 -30.97 -98.60 -11.36
CA ALA A 723 -32.03 -98.19 -10.44
C ALA A 723 -31.62 -97.03 -9.51
N LEU A 724 -30.32 -96.76 -9.35
CA LEU A 724 -29.84 -95.65 -8.53
C LEU A 724 -30.18 -94.31 -9.18
N ARG A 725 -30.63 -93.35 -8.38
CA ARG A 725 -31.03 -92.00 -8.81
C ARG A 725 -30.17 -90.97 -8.08
N GLY A 726 -29.97 -89.82 -8.72
CA GLY A 726 -29.29 -88.67 -8.11
C GLY A 726 -27.86 -88.45 -8.57
N CYS A 727 -27.47 -87.19 -8.45
CA CYS A 727 -26.14 -86.67 -8.74
C CYS A 727 -25.64 -85.92 -7.50
N VAL A 728 -24.38 -86.11 -7.13
CA VAL A 728 -23.74 -85.48 -5.96
C VAL A 728 -22.55 -84.64 -6.38
N ARG A 729 -22.23 -83.59 -5.61
CA ARG A 729 -20.97 -82.86 -5.75
C ARG A 729 -19.88 -83.60 -4.99
N ALA A 730 -18.98 -84.25 -5.72
CA ALA A 730 -17.95 -85.10 -5.13
C ALA A 730 -16.73 -85.23 -6.05
N ASP A 731 -15.63 -85.74 -5.51
CA ASP A 731 -14.51 -86.25 -6.31
C ASP A 731 -14.87 -87.67 -6.76
N ARG A 732 -15.02 -87.90 -8.07
CA ARG A 732 -15.45 -89.20 -8.62
C ARG A 732 -14.57 -90.36 -8.15
N ARG A 733 -13.25 -90.16 -8.07
CA ARG A 733 -12.30 -91.21 -7.68
C ARG A 733 -12.43 -91.53 -6.19
N ARG A 734 -12.52 -90.51 -5.34
CA ARG A 734 -12.70 -90.69 -3.88
C ARG A 734 -14.08 -91.25 -3.53
N LEU A 735 -15.13 -90.86 -4.26
CA LEU A 735 -16.46 -91.45 -4.11
C LEU A 735 -16.46 -92.94 -4.49
N GLY A 736 -15.77 -93.31 -5.57
CA GLY A 736 -15.56 -94.72 -5.93
C GLY A 736 -14.82 -95.49 -4.82
N GLN A 737 -13.80 -94.89 -4.21
CA GLN A 737 -13.07 -95.47 -3.07
C GLN A 737 -13.97 -95.71 -1.87
N ILE A 738 -14.83 -94.74 -1.50
CA ILE A 738 -15.83 -94.92 -0.44
C ILE A 738 -16.70 -96.13 -0.72
N LEU A 739 -17.23 -96.23 -1.95
CA LEU A 739 -18.17 -97.26 -2.32
C LEU A 739 -17.54 -98.66 -2.34
N ILE A 740 -16.32 -98.79 -2.87
CA ILE A 740 -15.57 -100.03 -2.87
C ILE A 740 -15.29 -100.48 -1.42
N ASN A 741 -14.91 -99.56 -0.52
CA ASN A 741 -14.67 -99.89 0.88
C ASN A 741 -15.94 -100.39 1.58
N LEU A 742 -17.09 -99.77 1.33
CA LEU A 742 -18.37 -100.21 1.90
C LEU A 742 -18.81 -101.57 1.33
N LEU A 743 -18.75 -101.75 0.00
CA LEU A 743 -19.18 -102.99 -0.66
C LEU A 743 -18.28 -104.18 -0.31
N THR A 744 -16.96 -103.97 -0.28
CA THR A 744 -16.04 -105.04 0.12
C THR A 744 -16.25 -105.45 1.57
N ASN A 745 -16.53 -104.51 2.48
CA ASN A 745 -16.91 -104.83 3.86
C ASN A 745 -18.25 -105.59 3.93
N ALA A 746 -19.27 -105.12 3.21
CA ALA A 746 -20.59 -105.76 3.13
C ALA A 746 -20.54 -107.21 2.61
N VAL A 747 -19.56 -107.55 1.77
CA VAL A 747 -19.33 -108.92 1.29
C VAL A 747 -18.48 -109.74 2.27
N LYS A 748 -17.37 -109.17 2.77
CA LYS A 748 -16.41 -109.88 3.65
C LYS A 748 -17.03 -110.31 4.98
N TYR A 749 -17.90 -109.47 5.54
CA TYR A 749 -18.56 -109.71 6.83
C TYR A 749 -19.96 -110.36 6.68
N ASN A 750 -20.26 -110.86 5.48
CA ASN A 750 -21.52 -111.53 5.18
C ASN A 750 -21.48 -113.04 5.51
N ARG A 751 -22.62 -113.70 5.29
CA ARG A 751 -22.79 -115.16 5.38
C ARG A 751 -22.98 -115.76 3.99
N ALA A 752 -22.62 -117.03 3.81
CA ALA A 752 -22.89 -117.77 2.58
C ALA A 752 -24.40 -117.82 2.30
N GLY A 753 -24.82 -117.51 1.06
CA GLY A 753 -26.22 -117.35 0.68
C GLY A 753 -26.83 -116.00 1.09
N GLY A 754 -26.06 -115.11 1.74
CA GLY A 754 -26.49 -113.75 2.07
C GLY A 754 -26.58 -112.85 0.83
N TRP A 755 -27.00 -111.60 1.03
CA TRP A 755 -27.14 -110.60 -0.02
C TRP A 755 -26.53 -109.25 0.36
N VAL A 756 -26.20 -108.47 -0.68
CA VAL A 756 -25.82 -107.05 -0.59
C VAL A 756 -26.63 -106.26 -1.61
N ARG A 757 -27.17 -105.10 -1.21
CA ARG A 757 -27.97 -104.21 -2.06
C ARG A 757 -27.47 -102.77 -1.96
N LEU A 758 -27.51 -102.07 -3.09
CA LEU A 758 -27.26 -100.65 -3.21
C LEU A 758 -28.58 -99.91 -3.41
N ASP A 759 -28.74 -98.79 -2.75
CA ASP A 759 -29.89 -97.91 -2.88
C ASP A 759 -29.45 -96.44 -2.79
N SER A 760 -30.31 -95.52 -3.22
CA SER A 760 -30.06 -94.07 -3.16
C SER A 760 -31.28 -93.36 -2.60
N ARG A 761 -31.08 -92.45 -1.63
CA ARG A 761 -32.19 -91.68 -1.02
C ARG A 761 -31.87 -90.21 -0.97
N ARG A 762 -32.80 -89.35 -1.39
CA ARG A 762 -32.68 -87.89 -1.22
C ARG A 762 -33.23 -87.45 0.15
N ARG A 763 -32.59 -86.46 0.77
CA ARG A 763 -33.16 -85.67 1.88
C ARG A 763 -32.94 -84.18 1.63
N GLU A 764 -33.74 -83.32 2.23
CA GLU A 764 -33.52 -81.88 2.25
C GLU A 764 -32.81 -81.50 3.56
N ARG A 765 -31.85 -80.58 3.49
CA ARG A 765 -31.09 -80.05 4.63
C ARG A 765 -30.89 -78.54 4.45
N ASP A 766 -30.78 -77.79 5.55
CA ASP A 766 -30.61 -76.33 5.50
C ASP A 766 -29.39 -75.93 4.63
N GLY A 767 -29.66 -75.44 3.41
CA GLY A 767 -28.65 -75.09 2.40
C GLY A 767 -28.72 -75.88 1.09
N GLY A 768 -29.56 -76.91 0.96
CA GLY A 768 -29.81 -77.65 -0.28
C GLY A 768 -30.22 -79.13 -0.09
N GLY A 769 -30.50 -79.83 -1.18
CA GLY A 769 -30.74 -81.27 -1.15
C GLY A 769 -29.44 -82.07 -0.95
N GLU A 770 -29.50 -83.19 -0.24
CA GLU A 770 -28.44 -84.19 -0.13
C GLU A 770 -28.93 -85.53 -0.70
N TRP A 771 -28.03 -86.29 -1.34
CA TRP A 771 -28.28 -87.68 -1.70
C TRP A 771 -27.45 -88.61 -0.82
N ALA A 772 -28.10 -89.66 -0.29
CA ALA A 772 -27.44 -90.79 0.34
C ALA A 772 -27.15 -91.87 -0.69
N LEU A 773 -25.94 -92.39 -0.67
CA LEU A 773 -25.59 -93.70 -1.21
C LEU A 773 -25.69 -94.73 -0.09
N ILE A 774 -26.54 -95.73 -0.25
CA ILE A 774 -26.90 -96.69 0.80
C ILE A 774 -26.40 -98.08 0.42
N VAL A 775 -25.61 -98.70 1.29
CA VAL A 775 -25.16 -100.09 1.16
C VAL A 775 -25.80 -100.90 2.28
N ARG A 776 -26.63 -101.88 1.91
CA ARG A 776 -27.31 -102.81 2.83
C ARG A 776 -26.79 -104.22 2.64
N ASP A 777 -26.53 -104.92 3.73
CA ASP A 777 -26.17 -106.33 3.71
C ASP A 777 -27.01 -107.16 4.68
N SER A 778 -27.09 -108.46 4.43
CA SER A 778 -27.70 -109.44 5.33
C SER A 778 -26.67 -110.18 6.19
N GLY A 779 -25.54 -109.55 6.46
CA GLY A 779 -24.40 -110.15 7.12
C GLY A 779 -24.63 -110.37 8.61
N ARG A 780 -23.51 -110.42 9.35
CA ARG A 780 -23.55 -110.72 10.79
C ARG A 780 -24.10 -109.59 11.65
N GLY A 781 -24.16 -108.37 11.12
CA GLY A 781 -24.52 -107.18 11.88
C GLY A 781 -23.55 -106.86 13.02
N MET A 782 -23.85 -105.79 13.76
CA MET A 782 -22.99 -105.26 14.82
C MET A 782 -23.79 -105.00 16.10
N THR A 783 -23.18 -105.30 17.25
CA THR A 783 -23.71 -104.92 18.57
C THR A 783 -23.60 -103.41 18.79
N ARG A 784 -24.37 -102.88 19.76
CA ARG A 784 -24.32 -101.45 20.12
C ARG A 784 -22.92 -100.98 20.54
N GLY A 785 -22.13 -101.83 21.19
CA GLY A 785 -20.74 -101.54 21.53
C GLY A 785 -19.81 -101.52 20.32
N GLN A 786 -20.05 -102.38 19.33
CA GLN A 786 -19.29 -102.37 18.07
C GLN A 786 -19.63 -101.15 17.20
N LEU A 787 -20.90 -100.72 17.16
CA LEU A 787 -21.34 -99.53 16.42
C LEU A 787 -20.66 -98.23 16.90
N GLN A 788 -20.35 -98.11 18.19
CA GLN A 788 -19.63 -96.93 18.72
C GLN A 788 -18.18 -96.86 18.24
N ARG A 789 -17.61 -98.00 17.85
CA ARG A 789 -16.18 -98.14 17.56
C ARG A 789 -15.88 -98.48 16.10
N VAL A 790 -16.91 -98.56 15.25
CA VAL A 790 -16.81 -99.00 13.85
C VAL A 790 -15.99 -98.05 12.95
N PHE A 791 -15.87 -96.78 13.34
CA PHE A 791 -15.06 -95.78 12.63
C PHE A 791 -13.70 -95.52 13.29
N GLU A 792 -13.36 -96.22 14.39
CA GLU A 792 -12.05 -96.12 15.03
C GLU A 792 -10.97 -96.78 14.13
N PRO A 793 -9.84 -96.10 13.86
CA PRO A 793 -8.76 -96.69 13.06
C PRO A 793 -8.24 -98.00 13.67
N PHE A 794 -7.89 -98.96 12.82
CA PHE A 794 -7.38 -100.30 13.18
C PHE A 794 -8.37 -101.20 13.94
N ASN A 795 -9.61 -100.76 14.15
CA ASN A 795 -10.58 -101.54 14.91
C ASN A 795 -11.36 -102.50 14.01
N ARG A 796 -11.23 -103.81 14.28
CA ARG A 796 -11.89 -104.88 13.49
C ARG A 796 -13.08 -105.52 14.20
N LEU A 797 -13.56 -104.90 15.28
CA LEU A 797 -14.80 -105.28 15.96
C LEU A 797 -14.87 -106.74 16.41
N GLY A 798 -13.73 -107.33 16.80
CA GLY A 798 -13.64 -108.72 17.31
C GLY A 798 -13.40 -109.80 16.24
N ALA A 799 -13.35 -109.46 14.95
CA ALA A 799 -13.13 -110.41 13.85
C ALA A 799 -11.64 -110.66 13.54
N GLU A 800 -10.72 -110.36 14.46
CA GLU A 800 -9.26 -110.43 14.26
C GLU A 800 -8.77 -111.84 13.95
N HIS A 801 -9.40 -112.85 14.56
CA HIS A 801 -9.00 -114.27 14.50
C HIS A 801 -9.88 -115.11 13.55
N GLU A 802 -10.85 -114.49 12.86
CA GLU A 802 -11.88 -115.20 12.09
C GLU A 802 -11.52 -115.40 10.61
N GLY A 803 -10.27 -115.15 10.21
CA GLY A 803 -9.79 -115.34 8.84
C GLY A 803 -10.36 -114.36 7.81
N ILE A 804 -11.17 -113.38 8.22
CA ILE A 804 -11.66 -112.29 7.36
C ILE A 804 -10.49 -111.37 7.03
N GLN A 805 -10.28 -110.99 5.77
CA GLN A 805 -9.17 -110.11 5.36
C GLN A 805 -9.57 -108.62 5.44
N GLY A 806 -8.88 -107.82 6.28
CA GLY A 806 -9.10 -106.37 6.36
C GLY A 806 -8.21 -105.68 7.40
N THR A 807 -7.91 -104.40 7.18
CA THR A 807 -6.97 -103.57 7.96
C THR A 807 -7.59 -102.83 9.14
N GLY A 808 -8.93 -102.68 9.15
CA GLY A 808 -9.64 -101.86 10.12
C GLY A 808 -9.57 -100.35 9.87
N ILE A 809 -8.98 -99.89 8.75
CA ILE A 809 -8.83 -98.46 8.43
C ILE A 809 -9.89 -97.99 7.41
N GLY A 810 -10.41 -98.91 6.57
CA GLY A 810 -11.29 -98.58 5.45
C GLY A 810 -12.53 -97.75 5.81
N LEU A 811 -13.16 -98.00 6.97
CA LEU A 811 -14.33 -97.20 7.41
C LEU A 811 -13.94 -95.82 7.95
N THR A 812 -12.75 -95.68 8.55
CA THR A 812 -12.19 -94.37 8.91
C THR A 812 -11.94 -93.52 7.66
N ILE A 813 -11.39 -94.11 6.59
CA ILE A 813 -11.21 -93.44 5.28
C ILE A 813 -12.56 -93.00 4.73
N VAL A 814 -13.59 -93.86 4.79
CA VAL A 814 -14.95 -93.53 4.34
C VAL A 814 -15.49 -92.29 5.06
N ARG A 815 -15.36 -92.21 6.38
CA ARG A 815 -15.81 -91.05 7.17
C ARG A 815 -15.05 -89.78 6.80
N GLN A 816 -13.72 -89.81 6.78
CA GLN A 816 -12.91 -88.63 6.48
C GLN A 816 -13.15 -88.08 5.06
N LEU A 817 -13.26 -88.97 4.06
CA LEU A 817 -13.55 -88.55 2.68
C LEU A 817 -14.95 -87.96 2.54
N ALA A 818 -15.96 -88.54 3.21
CA ALA A 818 -17.31 -87.98 3.20
C ALA A 818 -17.37 -86.59 3.84
N GLU A 819 -16.73 -86.40 5.00
CA GLU A 819 -16.67 -85.11 5.70
C GLU A 819 -15.93 -84.04 4.88
N ARG A 820 -14.79 -84.39 4.26
CA ARG A 820 -14.06 -83.46 3.37
C ARG A 820 -14.83 -83.08 2.10
N MET A 821 -15.79 -83.90 1.66
CA MET A 821 -16.70 -83.58 0.55
C MET A 821 -17.97 -82.84 1.02
N GLY A 822 -18.03 -82.40 2.28
CA GLY A 822 -19.17 -81.66 2.84
C GLY A 822 -20.36 -82.55 3.25
N GLY A 823 -20.12 -83.85 3.39
CA GLY A 823 -21.11 -84.88 3.71
C GLY A 823 -20.94 -85.52 5.08
N GLY A 824 -21.55 -86.70 5.27
CA GLY A 824 -21.42 -87.47 6.49
C GLY A 824 -21.82 -88.94 6.30
N VAL A 825 -21.47 -89.79 7.26
CA VAL A 825 -21.73 -91.23 7.22
C VAL A 825 -22.58 -91.64 8.41
N GLU A 826 -23.67 -92.35 8.15
CA GLU A 826 -24.53 -92.94 9.16
C GLU A 826 -24.53 -94.46 9.01
N VAL A 827 -24.67 -95.17 10.12
CA VAL A 827 -24.71 -96.63 10.15
C VAL A 827 -25.85 -97.09 11.05
N ASP A 828 -26.58 -98.09 10.58
CA ASP A 828 -27.56 -98.83 11.35
C ASP A 828 -27.25 -100.33 11.22
N SER A 829 -27.37 -101.09 12.30
CA SER A 829 -27.06 -102.51 12.25
C SER A 829 -27.65 -103.26 13.44
N GLU A 830 -28.12 -104.47 13.16
CA GLU A 830 -28.66 -105.38 14.17
C GLU A 830 -27.93 -106.74 14.09
N PRO A 831 -27.44 -107.28 15.22
CA PRO A 831 -26.75 -108.57 15.26
C PRO A 831 -27.59 -109.70 14.66
N GLY A 832 -27.02 -110.47 13.75
CA GLY A 832 -27.66 -111.59 13.04
C GLY A 832 -28.57 -111.21 11.87
N VAL A 833 -28.90 -109.92 11.72
CA VAL A 833 -29.76 -109.41 10.64
C VAL A 833 -28.92 -108.82 9.51
N GLY A 834 -28.01 -107.88 9.83
CA GLY A 834 -27.15 -107.22 8.84
C GLY A 834 -26.81 -105.77 9.19
N SER A 835 -26.20 -105.05 8.25
CA SER A 835 -25.82 -103.64 8.39
C SER A 835 -26.31 -102.78 7.22
N GLU A 836 -26.59 -101.51 7.51
CA GLU A 836 -26.92 -100.46 6.54
C GLU A 836 -25.99 -99.27 6.76
N PHE A 837 -25.16 -98.96 5.76
CA PHE A 837 -24.33 -97.76 5.72
C PHE A 837 -24.92 -96.74 4.76
N ARG A 838 -25.07 -95.50 5.21
CA ARG A 838 -25.61 -94.37 4.44
C ARG A 838 -24.57 -93.26 4.36
N VAL A 839 -24.08 -92.97 3.16
CA VAL A 839 -23.14 -91.86 2.90
C VAL A 839 -23.89 -90.70 2.27
N TRP A 840 -24.07 -89.63 3.03
CA TRP A 840 -24.76 -88.41 2.61
C TRP A 840 -23.79 -87.43 1.98
N LEU A 841 -24.09 -86.93 0.78
CA LEU A 841 -23.31 -85.93 0.07
C LEU A 841 -24.20 -84.83 -0.53
N PRO A 842 -23.71 -83.59 -0.70
CA PRO A 842 -24.46 -82.49 -1.30
C PRO A 842 -24.93 -82.84 -2.72
N ALA A 843 -26.18 -82.55 -3.05
CA ALA A 843 -26.73 -82.80 -4.39
C ALA A 843 -26.09 -81.86 -5.44
N ALA A 844 -25.88 -82.38 -6.64
CA ALA A 844 -25.51 -81.61 -7.83
C ALA A 844 -26.68 -81.57 -8.82
N PRO A 845 -26.75 -80.54 -9.70
CA PRO A 845 -27.67 -80.57 -10.83
C PRO A 845 -27.33 -81.75 -11.76
N GLU A 846 -28.33 -82.53 -12.18
CA GLU A 846 -28.15 -83.51 -13.26
C GLU A 846 -27.96 -82.77 -14.59
N GLU A 847 -26.72 -82.50 -14.99
CA GLU A 847 -26.43 -82.11 -16.38
C GLU A 847 -26.38 -83.36 -17.27
N PRO A 848 -27.08 -83.38 -18.42
CA PRO A 848 -27.00 -84.49 -19.36
C PRO A 848 -25.56 -84.61 -19.88
N ALA A 849 -25.02 -85.83 -19.84
CA ALA A 849 -23.69 -86.15 -20.36
C ALA A 849 -23.56 -85.68 -21.82
N GLN A 850 -22.86 -84.58 -22.05
CA GLN A 850 -22.35 -84.26 -23.38
C GLN A 850 -21.23 -85.26 -23.69
N PRO A 851 -21.17 -85.83 -24.90
CA PRO A 851 -20.04 -86.67 -25.29
C PRO A 851 -18.77 -85.83 -25.20
N ARG A 852 -17.78 -86.29 -24.44
CA ARG A 852 -16.42 -85.75 -24.48
C ARG A 852 -15.91 -85.84 -25.91
N VAL A 853 -15.89 -84.71 -26.60
CA VAL A 853 -15.00 -84.52 -27.75
C VAL A 853 -13.58 -84.59 -27.16
N ALA A 854 -12.77 -85.51 -27.67
CA ALA A 854 -11.34 -85.52 -27.37
C ALA A 854 -10.75 -84.22 -27.93
N GLU A 855 -10.41 -83.27 -27.06
CA GLU A 855 -9.56 -82.16 -27.45
C GLU A 855 -8.12 -82.67 -27.67
N PRO A 856 -7.40 -82.14 -28.67
CA PRO A 856 -6.05 -82.58 -28.99
C PRO A 856 -5.09 -82.21 -27.87
N VAL A 857 -4.07 -83.03 -27.68
CA VAL A 857 -2.90 -82.73 -26.85
C VAL A 857 -2.22 -81.47 -27.39
N ASP A 858 -2.30 -80.37 -26.65
CA ASP A 858 -1.52 -79.17 -26.93
C ASP A 858 -0.03 -79.45 -26.74
N ALA A 859 0.72 -79.15 -27.79
CA ALA A 859 2.18 -79.09 -27.80
C ALA A 859 2.69 -77.98 -26.87
N PRO A 860 3.91 -78.08 -26.33
CA PRO A 860 4.41 -77.13 -25.34
C PRO A 860 4.63 -75.74 -25.93
N ALA A 861 4.10 -74.73 -25.23
CA ALA A 861 4.25 -73.31 -25.51
C ALA A 861 5.73 -72.88 -25.54
N ALA A 862 6.13 -72.24 -26.65
CA ALA A 862 7.37 -71.51 -26.76
C ALA A 862 7.34 -70.29 -25.83
N ARG A 863 8.36 -70.17 -24.97
CA ARG A 863 8.62 -69.00 -24.14
C ARG A 863 9.13 -67.86 -25.03
N GLU A 864 8.36 -66.78 -25.16
CA GLU A 864 8.89 -65.49 -25.61
C GLU A 864 9.76 -64.89 -24.50
N GLY A 865 11.08 -64.93 -24.71
CA GLY A 865 12.04 -64.15 -23.95
C GLY A 865 12.21 -62.78 -24.61
N GLY A 866 11.65 -61.74 -24.00
CA GLY A 866 11.96 -60.35 -24.34
C GLY A 866 13.35 -59.98 -23.84
N ALA A 867 14.31 -59.89 -24.74
CA ALA A 867 15.59 -59.22 -24.52
C ALA A 867 15.52 -57.80 -25.10
N ALA A 868 15.70 -56.80 -24.24
CA ALA A 868 15.92 -55.41 -24.65
C ALA A 868 17.34 -55.26 -25.26
N PRO A 869 17.52 -54.50 -26.35
CA PRO A 869 18.85 -54.21 -26.87
C PRO A 869 19.48 -53.04 -26.12
N LEU A 870 20.74 -53.26 -25.71
CA LEU A 870 21.71 -52.22 -25.37
C LEU A 870 22.08 -51.45 -26.65
N SER A 871 22.02 -50.12 -26.58
CA SER A 871 22.72 -49.23 -27.50
C SER A 871 23.23 -48.01 -26.72
N LEU A 872 24.55 -47.99 -26.55
CA LEU A 872 25.51 -46.90 -26.29
C LEU A 872 25.16 -45.81 -25.27
#